data_AF-F6U9S1-F1
#
_entry.id   AF-F6U9S1-F1
#
_cell.length_a   1.000
_cell.length_b   1.000
_cell.length_c   1.000
_cell.angle_alpha   90.00
_cell.angle_beta   90.00
_cell.angle_gamma   90.00
#
_symmetry.space_group_name_H-M   'P 1'
#
loop_
_entity.id
_entity.type
_entity.pdbx_description
1 polymer ?
#
loop_
_entity_poly.entity_id
_entity_poly.type
_entity_poly.pdbx_seq_one_letter_code
_entity_poly.pdbx_strand_id
1 'polypeptide(L)'
;MVCDKDGRKKEIRDVLPHALYVHIDNTRDIQKKVTSISFSSEIFDEDKKKKLQTRELSSQYAGWVHCPLNEDINILQVELRGPDNGLRVRQIKLLGILVGEGMMSIQQLPSNTLRAQTCEAELLKVFKLLTAEVFGQLLSETTPTSNNGSPAITPPDEVGGGETSKVADLTPSSPRDVDPNLREHMVGILFSRSKLTSLQKKVFEHTVHAIHTEAAHIRKVWENNLQATSVQCVKSAEQSDTYCFELLSMILALSGSDVGCHYVAQQSLLVQDIVSLLHTGTPRVQRQVTLLLRRILSEVPPDRLASIISAKVPTQDKLRESITESSSSSSFSSQDAPPSIRVLDPFFACIAKALHVQVKGGSPQLQSADSANQAKKARAVELKTVFSGRPEKDSPTWWMHGTIQDKSIVESVIKLLKDMSAGQIGLNWSSVTKCAVSEAILPLTRLSEMERESEHCLATPTLWQALGALCALDHDHVDKLSSARSNQQKNKLTCANHDDGVTQAIVQCSDCGNLCSECDRYLHLHRRTQDHQRQVFKEEEESIRVDLHEGCGRIKLFWLMALADSNTMKAIVEFKGRTPGQRQPASTGVCRFCGSTSDSGQLAINNVCLDEACQSHAAMACSKSHSCGHMCGGVRDEETCLPCLHTSCTPSLKQDGDDMCMVCFTDELSAAPAIQLECGHIFHYHCCEMQLKKQWAGPRITFGFMLCSICKTEIKHSSLAKYLNKIEDLMSQVKRKALQRLEYEGLNECESITAVGGRFYQNPTGFALNKYAYYMCYKCNKAYYGGEVRCDAEAGVEDLFDPKELICGACSDVACAQICPKHGTDFLEYKCRYCCSVAVYFCFGTTHFCQPCHDDFQRITALQKSALPHCPAGQKAQQLEGKECPLHVEHPPTGEEFALGCGVCRNAHTF
;
A
#
# COMPACT_ATOMS: atom_id res chain seq x y z
N MET A 1 -8.77 -27.12 60.53
CA MET A 1 -9.27 -28.44 60.99
C MET A 1 -8.81 -28.69 62.40
N VAL A 2 -9.69 -29.17 63.28
CA VAL A 2 -9.32 -29.64 64.64
C VAL A 2 -9.91 -31.05 64.78
N CYS A 3 -9.09 -32.01 65.22
CA CYS A 3 -9.59 -33.32 65.64
C CYS A 3 -10.09 -33.22 67.08
N ASP A 4 -11.26 -33.81 67.34
CA ASP A 4 -11.68 -34.03 68.73
C ASP A 4 -10.84 -35.14 69.39
N LYS A 5 -11.06 -35.33 70.70
CA LYS A 5 -10.33 -36.33 71.49
C LYS A 5 -10.57 -37.77 71.02
N ASP A 6 -11.57 -38.01 70.18
CA ASP A 6 -11.92 -39.31 69.61
C ASP A 6 -11.46 -39.46 68.15
N GLY A 7 -10.63 -38.53 67.65
CA GLY A 7 -9.99 -38.62 66.34
C GLY A 7 -10.90 -38.39 65.15
N ARG A 8 -12.13 -37.87 65.34
CA ARG A 8 -13.04 -37.58 64.24
C ARG A 8 -12.75 -36.19 63.66
N LYS A 9 -12.61 -36.14 62.33
CA LYS A 9 -12.41 -34.89 61.59
C LYS A 9 -13.75 -34.16 61.48
N LYS A 10 -13.87 -32.98 62.10
CA LYS A 10 -14.99 -32.04 61.87
C LYS A 10 -14.55 -30.90 60.96
N GLU A 11 -15.34 -30.62 59.93
CA GLU A 11 -15.27 -29.37 59.17
C GLU A 11 -15.58 -28.19 60.09
N ILE A 12 -14.79 -27.13 59.96
CA ILE A 12 -14.99 -25.89 60.73
C ILE A 12 -16.06 -25.08 59.99
N ARG A 13 -17.17 -24.79 60.67
CA ARG A 13 -18.22 -23.86 60.20
C ARG A 13 -17.66 -22.44 60.08
N ASP A 14 -18.24 -21.63 59.20
CA ASP A 14 -17.75 -20.30 58.79
C ASP A 14 -17.30 -19.43 59.98
N VAL A 15 -16.03 -19.03 59.96
CA VAL A 15 -15.40 -18.19 60.99
C VAL A 15 -15.22 -16.79 60.41
N LEU A 16 -15.94 -15.81 60.98
CA LEU A 16 -15.77 -14.40 60.63
C LEU A 16 -14.53 -13.86 61.36
N PRO A 17 -13.44 -13.51 60.65
CA PRO A 17 -12.17 -13.18 61.27
C PRO A 17 -12.27 -11.86 62.04
N HIS A 18 -11.87 -11.91 63.31
CA HIS A 18 -11.99 -10.78 64.24
C HIS A 18 -10.64 -10.17 64.61
N ALA A 19 -9.58 -10.98 64.66
CA ALA A 19 -8.24 -10.47 64.97
C ALA A 19 -7.14 -11.43 64.49
N LEU A 20 -6.05 -10.86 63.98
CA LEU A 20 -4.83 -11.58 63.63
C LEU A 20 -3.80 -11.44 64.75
N TYR A 21 -3.18 -12.55 65.14
CA TYR A 21 -2.15 -12.63 66.17
C TYR A 21 -0.85 -13.18 65.59
N VAL A 22 0.27 -12.53 65.86
CA VAL A 22 1.62 -12.90 65.41
C VAL A 22 2.53 -13.02 66.63
N HIS A 23 3.07 -14.22 66.88
CA HIS A 23 3.99 -14.48 67.98
C HIS A 23 5.44 -14.27 67.54
N ILE A 24 6.12 -13.37 68.23
CA ILE A 24 7.54 -13.05 68.03
C ILE A 24 8.28 -13.40 69.31
N ASP A 25 9.45 -14.02 69.18
CA ASP A 25 10.33 -14.38 70.29
C ASP A 25 11.79 -14.01 69.99
N ASN A 26 12.10 -12.73 70.13
CA ASN A 26 13.44 -12.18 69.94
C ASN A 26 14.43 -12.65 71.02
N THR A 27 13.95 -13.21 72.13
CA THR A 27 14.83 -13.78 73.17
C THR A 27 15.45 -15.09 72.72
N ARG A 28 14.71 -15.90 71.97
CA ARG A 28 15.20 -17.16 71.39
C ARG A 28 15.79 -16.99 70.00
N ASP A 29 15.26 -16.06 69.21
CA ASP A 29 15.63 -15.86 67.80
C ASP A 29 16.65 -14.72 67.64
N ILE A 30 17.79 -14.85 68.33
CA ILE A 30 18.78 -13.77 68.51
C ILE A 30 19.38 -13.27 67.18
N GLN A 31 19.49 -14.12 66.16
CA GLN A 31 20.03 -13.80 64.83
C GLN A 31 18.96 -13.47 63.77
N LYS A 32 17.67 -13.47 64.14
CA LYS A 32 16.54 -13.25 63.22
C LYS A 32 15.45 -12.39 63.86
N LYS A 33 15.88 -11.33 64.54
CA LYS A 33 15.02 -10.49 65.37
C LYS A 33 14.06 -9.66 64.52
N VAL A 34 12.84 -9.49 65.01
CA VAL A 34 11.86 -8.56 64.44
C VAL A 34 11.85 -7.30 65.29
N THR A 35 12.19 -6.16 64.71
CA THR A 35 12.19 -4.84 65.37
C THR A 35 10.89 -4.08 65.16
N SER A 36 10.15 -4.34 64.09
CA SER A 36 8.81 -3.78 63.92
C SER A 36 7.88 -4.68 63.11
N ILE A 37 6.59 -4.54 63.39
CA ILE A 37 5.51 -5.20 62.67
C ILE A 37 4.42 -4.18 62.31
N SER A 38 4.03 -4.14 61.05
CA SER A 38 2.99 -3.25 60.53
C SER A 38 1.88 -4.06 59.86
N PHE A 39 0.63 -3.67 60.09
CA PHE A 39 -0.57 -4.26 59.50
C PHE A 39 -1.25 -3.20 58.62
N SER A 40 -1.57 -3.53 57.38
CA SER A 40 -2.29 -2.66 56.43
C SER A 40 -3.37 -3.43 55.68
N SER A 41 -4.48 -2.77 55.36
CA SER A 41 -5.51 -3.30 54.47
C SER A 41 -5.27 -2.83 53.05
N GLU A 42 -5.37 -3.74 52.08
CA GLU A 42 -5.15 -3.44 50.66
C GLU A 42 -6.50 -3.52 49.90
N ILE A 43 -6.85 -2.45 49.19
CA ILE A 43 -7.99 -2.42 48.27
C ILE A 43 -7.43 -2.17 46.86
N PHE A 44 -6.95 -3.23 46.19
CA PHE A 44 -6.58 -3.33 44.75
C PHE A 44 -5.83 -2.16 44.05
N ASP A 45 -5.39 -1.13 44.77
CA ASP A 45 -4.85 0.13 44.28
C ASP A 45 -3.77 0.59 45.29
N GLU A 46 -2.52 0.72 44.84
CA GLU A 46 -1.35 1.05 45.70
C GLU A 46 -1.55 2.40 46.42
N ASP A 47 -2.29 3.32 45.79
CA ASP A 47 -2.56 4.66 46.31
C ASP A 47 -3.60 4.69 47.45
N LYS A 48 -4.23 3.56 47.78
CA LYS A 48 -5.26 3.45 48.84
C LYS A 48 -4.89 2.48 49.97
N LYS A 49 -3.60 2.24 50.21
CA LYS A 49 -3.13 1.46 51.38
C LYS A 49 -3.48 2.16 52.68
N LYS A 50 -4.45 1.61 53.42
CA LYS A 50 -4.78 2.08 54.77
C LYS A 50 -3.98 1.28 55.80
N LYS A 51 -3.03 1.96 56.44
CA LYS A 51 -2.22 1.41 57.54
C LYS A 51 -3.11 1.27 58.79
N LEU A 52 -3.30 0.05 59.28
CA LEU A 52 -4.18 -0.25 60.40
C LEU A 52 -3.44 -0.10 61.73
N GLN A 53 -2.26 -0.70 61.84
CA GLN A 53 -1.50 -0.69 63.08
C GLN A 53 0.00 -0.89 62.81
N THR A 54 0.85 -0.28 63.63
CA THR A 54 2.28 -0.59 63.66
C THR A 54 2.75 -0.68 65.09
N ARG A 55 3.58 -1.68 65.37
CA ARG A 55 4.24 -1.84 66.66
C ARG A 55 5.73 -2.05 66.45
N GLU A 56 6.50 -1.27 67.18
CA GLU A 56 7.92 -1.52 67.38
C GLU A 56 8.10 -2.51 68.53
N LEU A 57 9.05 -3.43 68.35
CA LEU A 57 9.34 -4.52 69.26
C LEU A 57 10.77 -4.38 69.77
N SER A 58 10.95 -4.57 71.08
CA SER A 58 12.29 -4.55 71.67
C SER A 58 13.10 -5.77 71.25
N SER A 59 14.42 -5.66 71.34
CA SER A 59 15.36 -6.74 71.00
C SER A 59 15.28 -7.97 71.93
N GLN A 60 14.48 -7.88 73.00
CA GLN A 60 14.16 -8.95 73.97
C GLN A 60 12.66 -9.27 74.02
N TYR A 61 11.87 -8.80 73.05
CA TYR A 61 10.43 -9.04 73.02
C TYR A 61 10.12 -10.53 72.82
N ALA A 62 9.31 -11.12 73.71
CA ALA A 62 8.74 -12.45 73.55
C ALA A 62 7.25 -12.39 73.88
N GLY A 63 6.40 -12.56 72.86
CA GLY A 63 4.95 -12.52 73.04
C GLY A 63 4.16 -12.38 71.75
N TRP A 64 2.85 -12.20 71.93
CA TRP A 64 1.88 -12.03 70.84
C TRP A 64 1.63 -10.56 70.52
N VAL A 65 1.78 -10.20 69.25
CA VAL A 65 1.31 -8.95 68.68
C VAL A 65 -0.02 -9.21 67.98
N HIS A 66 -1.04 -8.41 68.24
CA HIS A 66 -2.35 -8.60 67.63
C HIS A 66 -2.84 -7.35 66.91
N CYS A 67 -3.59 -7.55 65.83
CA CYS A 67 -4.31 -6.52 65.08
C CYS A 67 -5.80 -6.91 65.03
N PRO A 68 -6.71 -6.09 65.57
CA PRO A 68 -8.15 -6.29 65.37
C PRO A 68 -8.51 -6.06 63.90
N LEU A 69 -9.47 -6.83 63.40
CA LEU A 69 -9.97 -6.75 62.03
C LEU A 69 -11.41 -6.24 62.07
N ASN A 70 -11.71 -5.27 61.21
CA ASN A 70 -13.07 -4.77 61.00
C ASN A 70 -13.71 -5.55 59.84
N GLU A 71 -15.05 -5.55 59.77
CA GLU A 71 -15.85 -6.41 58.86
C GLU A 71 -15.58 -6.19 57.35
N ASP A 72 -14.92 -5.09 56.96
CA ASP A 72 -14.70 -4.72 55.55
C ASP A 72 -13.31 -5.10 54.97
N ILE A 73 -12.51 -5.91 55.67
CA ILE A 73 -11.12 -6.22 55.25
C ILE A 73 -11.03 -7.58 54.56
N ASN A 74 -10.93 -7.58 53.23
CA ASN A 74 -10.75 -8.81 52.43
C ASN A 74 -9.28 -9.25 52.30
N ILE A 75 -8.32 -8.32 52.30
CA ILE A 75 -6.88 -8.59 52.18
C ILE A 75 -6.13 -7.80 53.26
N LEU A 76 -5.32 -8.52 54.05
CA LEU A 76 -4.48 -7.95 55.10
C LEU A 76 -3.00 -8.22 54.80
N GLN A 77 -2.21 -7.17 54.71
CA GLN A 77 -0.76 -7.24 54.56
C GLN A 77 -0.08 -7.08 55.92
N VAL A 78 0.88 -7.95 56.23
CA VAL A 78 1.72 -7.88 57.44
C VAL A 78 3.17 -7.67 57.01
N GLU A 79 3.70 -6.48 57.28
CA GLU A 79 5.09 -6.12 57.01
C GLU A 79 5.91 -6.26 58.30
N LEU A 80 7.04 -6.97 58.22
CA LEU A 80 7.96 -7.19 59.34
C LEU A 80 9.31 -6.57 58.98
N ARG A 81 9.93 -5.84 59.90
CA ARG A 81 11.29 -5.33 59.75
C ARG A 81 12.17 -5.81 60.88
N GLY A 82 13.46 -5.95 60.58
CA GLY A 82 14.51 -6.33 61.51
C GLY A 82 15.87 -5.90 60.97
N PRO A 83 16.93 -6.05 61.78
CA PRO A 83 18.28 -5.65 61.41
C PRO A 83 18.89 -6.58 60.35
N ASP A 84 18.40 -7.83 60.25
CA ASP A 84 18.90 -8.85 59.35
C ASP A 84 17.91 -9.10 58.20
N ASN A 85 18.44 -9.53 57.04
CA ASN A 85 17.62 -9.92 55.88
C ASN A 85 16.74 -11.16 56.12
N GLY A 86 16.92 -11.86 57.26
CA GLY A 86 16.12 -13.01 57.67
C GLY A 86 15.42 -12.76 59.00
N LEU A 87 14.09 -12.84 59.01
CA LEU A 87 13.26 -12.65 60.21
C LEU A 87 12.63 -13.96 60.66
N ARG A 88 12.36 -14.12 61.96
CA ARG A 88 11.67 -15.30 62.50
C ARG A 88 10.34 -14.93 63.14
N VAL A 89 9.28 -15.48 62.57
CA VAL A 89 7.94 -15.52 63.19
C VAL A 89 7.72 -16.93 63.73
N ARG A 90 7.35 -17.04 65.00
CA ARG A 90 7.15 -18.35 65.65
C ARG A 90 5.78 -18.92 65.34
N GLN A 91 4.75 -18.08 65.34
CA GLN A 91 3.39 -18.51 65.07
C GLN A 91 2.53 -17.36 64.57
N ILE A 92 1.56 -17.67 63.71
CA ILE A 92 0.49 -16.75 63.30
C ILE A 92 -0.83 -17.46 63.57
N LYS A 93 -1.79 -16.77 64.19
CA LYS A 93 -3.13 -17.27 64.47
C LYS A 93 -4.17 -16.24 64.07
N LEU A 94 -5.20 -16.69 63.36
CA LEU A 94 -6.39 -15.88 63.07
C LEU A 94 -7.49 -16.34 64.03
N LEU A 95 -8.02 -15.40 64.82
CA LEU A 95 -9.19 -15.63 65.68
C LEU A 95 -10.41 -15.00 65.03
N GLY A 96 -11.55 -15.68 65.15
CA GLY A 96 -12.82 -15.19 64.62
C GLY A 96 -14.01 -15.80 65.33
N ILE A 97 -15.20 -15.28 65.03
CA ILE A 97 -16.47 -15.71 65.61
C ILE A 97 -17.10 -16.74 64.66
N LEU A 98 -17.61 -17.84 65.21
CA LEU A 98 -18.39 -18.81 64.45
C LEU A 98 -19.75 -18.21 64.14
N VAL A 99 -20.06 -17.98 62.86
CA VAL A 99 -21.37 -17.47 62.43
C VAL A 99 -22.23 -18.65 61.99
N GLY A 100 -23.49 -18.68 62.46
CA GLY A 100 -24.46 -19.72 62.12
C GLY A 100 -24.83 -19.73 60.63
N GLU A 101 -25.27 -20.89 60.17
CA GLU A 101 -25.51 -21.30 58.77
C GLU A 101 -26.06 -20.20 57.85
N GLY A 102 -25.23 -19.76 56.88
CA GLY A 102 -25.71 -18.98 55.74
C GLY A 102 -24.76 -17.93 55.17
N MET A 103 -23.53 -18.28 54.78
CA MET A 103 -22.73 -17.49 53.81
C MET A 103 -21.59 -18.33 53.21
N MET A 104 -21.07 -17.92 52.05
CA MET A 104 -20.28 -18.74 51.13
C MET A 104 -18.95 -19.28 51.70
N SER A 105 -18.69 -20.57 51.44
CA SER A 105 -17.44 -21.28 51.74
C SER A 105 -16.20 -20.58 51.16
N ILE A 106 -15.24 -20.20 52.00
CA ILE A 106 -13.88 -19.82 51.55
C ILE A 106 -13.12 -21.11 51.27
N GLN A 107 -13.05 -21.52 50.00
CA GLN A 107 -12.15 -22.61 49.58
C GLN A 107 -10.69 -22.19 49.81
N GLN A 108 -9.98 -22.91 50.69
CA GLN A 108 -8.53 -22.75 50.84
C GLN A 108 -7.83 -23.25 49.56
N LEU A 109 -7.38 -22.34 48.70
CA LEU A 109 -6.51 -22.71 47.57
C LEU A 109 -5.10 -23.09 48.08
N PRO A 110 -4.45 -24.11 47.48
CA PRO A 110 -3.09 -24.49 47.83
C PRO A 110 -2.09 -23.34 47.64
N SER A 111 -1.14 -23.19 48.58
CA SER A 111 -0.16 -22.09 48.59
C SER A 111 0.71 -22.01 47.33
N ASN A 112 0.89 -23.13 46.62
CA ASN A 112 1.63 -23.18 45.35
C ASN A 112 0.85 -22.53 44.20
N THR A 113 -0.47 -22.65 44.18
CA THR A 113 -1.34 -22.05 43.17
C THR A 113 -1.39 -20.54 43.33
N LEU A 114 -1.45 -20.07 44.58
CA LEU A 114 -1.43 -18.63 44.90
C LEU A 114 -0.08 -18.01 44.54
N ARG A 115 1.04 -18.66 44.91
CA ARG A 115 2.40 -18.22 44.54
C ARG A 115 2.62 -18.18 43.02
N ALA A 116 2.10 -19.17 42.29
CA ALA A 116 2.18 -19.18 40.82
C ALA A 116 1.40 -18.01 40.22
N GLN A 117 0.19 -17.72 40.73
CA GLN A 117 -0.62 -16.58 40.27
C GLN A 117 0.02 -15.22 40.60
N THR A 118 0.60 -15.05 41.79
CA THR A 118 1.31 -13.82 42.17
C THR A 118 2.58 -13.64 41.34
N CYS A 119 3.36 -14.70 41.14
CA CYS A 119 4.56 -14.66 40.30
C CYS A 119 4.22 -14.35 38.84
N GLU A 120 3.14 -14.92 38.31
CA GLU A 120 2.64 -14.63 36.96
C GLU A 120 2.17 -13.17 36.83
N ALA A 121 1.51 -12.62 37.87
CA ALA A 121 1.09 -11.22 37.90
C ALA A 121 2.28 -10.24 37.96
N GLU A 122 3.31 -10.54 38.75
CA GLU A 122 4.55 -9.75 38.81
C GLU A 122 5.36 -9.85 37.52
N LEU A 123 5.45 -11.03 36.90
CA LEU A 123 6.03 -11.22 35.57
C LEU A 123 5.30 -10.42 34.49
N LEU A 124 3.97 -10.35 34.58
CA LEU A 124 3.17 -9.53 33.67
C LEU A 124 3.46 -8.03 33.89
N LYS A 125 3.59 -7.56 35.13
CA LYS A 125 3.98 -6.16 35.42
C LYS A 125 5.37 -5.85 34.87
N VAL A 126 6.34 -6.73 35.08
CA VAL A 126 7.70 -6.59 34.54
C VAL A 126 7.68 -6.61 33.02
N PHE A 127 6.91 -7.50 32.40
CA PHE A 127 6.74 -7.50 30.94
C PHE A 127 6.13 -6.20 30.44
N LYS A 128 5.07 -5.68 31.10
CA LYS A 128 4.47 -4.38 30.76
C LYS A 128 5.48 -3.25 30.84
N LEU A 129 6.27 -3.20 31.92
CA LEU A 129 7.33 -2.23 32.12
C LEU A 129 8.43 -2.38 31.07
N LEU A 130 8.91 -3.59 30.79
CA LEU A 130 9.91 -3.85 29.75
C LEU A 130 9.39 -3.50 28.36
N THR A 131 8.14 -3.81 28.01
CA THR A 131 7.57 -3.39 26.73
C THR A 131 7.42 -1.87 26.67
N ALA A 132 7.05 -1.22 27.77
CA ALA A 132 6.95 0.24 27.83
C ALA A 132 8.34 0.93 27.85
N GLU A 133 9.38 0.29 28.38
CA GLU A 133 10.72 0.85 28.52
C GLU A 133 11.57 0.59 27.28
N VAL A 134 11.52 -0.62 26.71
CA VAL A 134 12.21 -0.99 25.46
C VAL A 134 11.56 -0.34 24.24
N PHE A 135 10.23 -0.21 24.21
CA PHE A 135 9.53 0.38 23.05
C PHE A 135 9.03 1.81 23.29
N GLY A 136 8.84 2.24 24.53
CA GLY A 136 8.34 3.60 24.86
C GLY A 136 9.41 4.65 25.17
N GLN A 137 10.67 4.28 25.44
CA GLN A 137 11.78 5.27 25.54
C GLN A 137 12.07 6.02 24.22
N LEU A 138 11.47 5.60 23.10
CA LEU A 138 11.46 6.35 21.84
C LEU A 138 10.52 7.57 21.84
N LEU A 139 9.69 7.75 22.88
CA LEU A 139 8.72 8.84 23.00
C LEU A 139 9.14 9.96 23.98
N SER A 140 10.25 9.81 24.70
CA SER A 140 10.65 10.75 25.78
C SER A 140 11.56 11.91 25.38
N GLU A 141 11.80 12.16 24.08
CA GLU A 141 12.59 13.32 23.64
C GLU A 141 11.77 14.59 23.30
N THR A 142 10.46 14.61 23.53
CA THR A 142 9.67 15.83 23.30
C THR A 142 8.72 16.14 24.45
N THR A 143 9.26 16.79 25.48
CA THR A 143 8.48 17.76 26.27
C THR A 143 9.01 19.16 25.97
N PRO A 144 8.16 20.14 25.61
CA PRO A 144 8.59 21.52 25.47
C PRO A 144 8.81 22.07 26.88
N THR A 145 10.07 22.24 27.27
CA THR A 145 10.40 22.95 28.50
C THR A 145 10.01 24.42 28.37
N SER A 146 9.00 24.82 29.14
CA SER A 146 8.59 26.19 29.38
C SER A 146 9.75 26.99 29.98
N ASN A 147 10.19 28.03 29.27
CA ASN A 147 11.06 29.07 29.81
C ASN A 147 10.36 29.85 30.92
N ASN A 148 11.05 30.07 32.05
CA ASN A 148 11.00 31.34 32.80
C ASN A 148 12.19 31.49 33.76
N GLY A 149 13.05 32.48 33.47
CA GLY A 149 13.66 33.39 34.46
C GLY A 149 15.00 33.02 35.13
N SER A 150 16.12 33.27 34.42
CA SER A 150 17.36 34.01 34.78
C SER A 150 17.89 34.11 36.24
N PRO A 151 19.17 34.52 36.46
CA PRO A 151 20.43 34.19 35.76
C PRO A 151 21.61 33.89 36.73
N ALA A 152 22.78 33.59 36.16
CA ALA A 152 24.11 34.13 36.52
C ALA A 152 25.24 33.12 36.92
N ILE A 153 26.39 33.32 36.24
CA ILE A 153 27.79 33.20 36.71
C ILE A 153 28.49 31.82 36.60
N THR A 154 29.30 31.68 35.54
CA THR A 154 30.64 31.04 35.54
C THR A 154 31.63 31.91 36.34
N PRO A 155 32.75 31.43 36.96
CA PRO A 155 33.73 30.47 36.39
C PRO A 155 34.46 29.64 37.52
N PRO A 156 35.75 29.21 37.43
CA PRO A 156 36.52 28.48 36.39
C PRO A 156 37.24 27.19 36.90
N ASP A 157 37.79 26.43 35.95
CA ASP A 157 39.06 25.66 35.91
C ASP A 157 39.78 25.19 37.20
N GLU A 158 40.15 23.90 37.27
CA GLU A 158 41.55 23.42 37.07
C GLU A 158 41.81 21.97 37.59
N VAL A 159 42.36 21.14 36.69
CA VAL A 159 43.55 20.25 36.83
C VAL A 159 43.48 18.91 37.62
N GLY A 160 43.89 17.86 36.90
CA GLY A 160 44.58 16.64 37.39
C GLY A 160 43.71 15.38 37.36
N GLY A 161 43.99 14.28 36.66
CA GLY A 161 45.24 13.73 36.15
C GLY A 161 45.46 12.34 36.79
N GLY A 162 45.47 11.27 35.98
CA GLY A 162 46.17 10.02 36.33
C GLY A 162 45.37 8.72 36.47
N GLU A 163 45.39 7.94 35.38
CA GLU A 163 45.58 6.47 35.31
C GLU A 163 44.55 5.49 35.90
N THR A 164 44.02 4.59 35.06
CA THR A 164 44.06 3.14 35.32
C THR A 164 43.79 2.28 34.06
N SER A 165 44.48 1.14 34.09
CA SER A 165 44.67 0.08 33.12
C SER A 165 43.43 -0.65 32.55
N LYS A 166 43.66 -1.17 31.33
CA LYS A 166 42.89 -2.10 30.50
C LYS A 166 42.32 -3.34 31.25
N VAL A 167 41.04 -3.65 31.02
CA VAL A 167 40.50 -5.00 30.70
C VAL A 167 39.28 -4.84 29.79
N ALA A 168 39.17 -5.72 28.80
CA ALA A 168 38.24 -5.72 27.67
C ALA A 168 36.76 -5.62 28.04
N ASP A 169 36.00 -4.83 27.28
CA ASP A 169 34.54 -4.94 27.26
C ASP A 169 34.01 -4.94 25.82
N LEU A 170 33.23 -5.98 25.54
CA LEU A 170 32.52 -6.22 24.29
C LEU A 170 31.31 -5.27 24.27
N THR A 171 31.38 -4.19 23.51
CA THR A 171 30.20 -3.37 23.24
C THR A 171 29.40 -4.00 22.10
N PRO A 172 28.10 -4.32 22.29
CA PRO A 172 27.25 -4.73 21.19
C PRO A 172 26.98 -3.51 20.29
N SER A 173 27.19 -3.71 18.99
CA SER A 173 26.70 -2.85 17.92
C SER A 173 25.19 -2.61 18.04
N SER A 174 24.77 -1.42 17.59
CA SER A 174 23.40 -0.91 17.56
C SER A 174 22.30 -1.95 17.20
N PRO A 175 21.12 -1.92 17.84
CA PRO A 175 20.06 -2.92 17.66
C PRO A 175 19.21 -2.73 16.38
N ARG A 176 19.75 -2.14 15.31
CA ARG A 176 19.01 -1.88 14.07
C ARG A 176 19.13 -2.95 12.98
N ASP A 177 20.04 -3.92 13.13
CA ASP A 177 20.25 -4.99 12.14
C ASP A 177 20.08 -6.39 12.75
N VAL A 178 18.89 -6.68 13.28
CA VAL A 178 18.52 -8.08 13.57
C VAL A 178 17.63 -8.58 12.44
N ASP A 179 18.14 -9.56 11.69
CA ASP A 179 17.47 -10.22 10.57
C ASP A 179 16.01 -10.61 10.95
N PRO A 180 14.99 -10.18 10.18
CA PRO A 180 13.59 -10.49 10.46
C PRO A 180 13.31 -12.00 10.56
N ASN A 181 14.07 -12.84 9.85
CA ASN A 181 13.97 -14.30 9.96
C ASN A 181 14.41 -14.83 11.33
N LEU A 182 15.39 -14.19 11.98
CA LEU A 182 15.85 -14.55 13.31
C LEU A 182 14.83 -14.16 14.40
N ARG A 183 14.13 -13.03 14.24
CA ARG A 183 13.02 -12.63 15.14
C ARG A 183 11.82 -13.56 14.99
N GLU A 184 11.44 -13.91 13.76
CA GLU A 184 10.35 -14.87 13.48
C GLU A 184 10.71 -16.26 14.03
N HIS A 185 11.97 -16.66 13.96
CA HIS A 185 12.47 -17.90 14.56
C HIS A 185 12.45 -17.86 16.10
N MET A 186 12.86 -16.75 16.72
CA MET A 186 12.91 -16.62 18.18
C MET A 186 11.51 -16.56 18.82
N VAL A 187 10.58 -15.83 18.20
CA VAL A 187 9.16 -15.81 18.61
C VAL A 187 8.48 -17.13 18.25
N GLY A 188 8.79 -17.72 17.10
CA GLY A 188 8.34 -19.07 16.73
C GLY A 188 8.76 -20.13 17.74
N ILE A 189 9.98 -20.06 18.30
CA ILE A 189 10.45 -20.95 19.36
C ILE A 189 9.64 -20.74 20.66
N LEU A 190 9.39 -19.50 21.07
CA LEU A 190 8.61 -19.19 22.29
C LEU A 190 7.17 -19.72 22.20
N PHE A 191 6.62 -19.85 21.00
CA PHE A 191 5.22 -20.22 20.75
C PHE A 191 5.05 -21.57 20.01
N SER A 192 6.11 -22.37 19.89
CA SER A 192 6.15 -23.66 19.18
C SER A 192 5.36 -24.81 19.84
N ARG A 193 4.78 -24.60 21.03
CA ARG A 193 4.02 -25.63 21.76
C ARG A 193 2.56 -25.63 21.32
N SER A 194 1.93 -26.81 21.32
CA SER A 194 0.55 -27.04 20.86
C SER A 194 -0.54 -26.26 21.62
N LYS A 195 -0.23 -25.64 22.76
CA LYS A 195 -1.14 -24.77 23.53
C LYS A 195 -0.38 -23.60 24.16
N LEU A 196 -0.95 -22.41 24.05
CA LEU A 196 -0.46 -21.21 24.75
C LEU A 196 -0.57 -21.38 26.28
N THR A 197 0.50 -21.04 26.99
CA THR A 197 0.50 -20.93 28.46
C THR A 197 -0.41 -19.80 28.94
N SER A 198 -0.86 -19.85 30.19
CA SER A 198 -1.70 -18.79 30.79
C SER A 198 -1.03 -17.41 30.73
N LEU A 199 0.29 -17.36 30.91
CA LEU A 199 1.06 -16.12 30.81
C LEU A 199 1.09 -15.59 29.37
N GLN A 200 1.29 -16.46 28.38
CA GLN A 200 1.27 -16.07 26.96
C GLN A 200 -0.08 -15.50 26.54
N LYS A 201 -1.19 -16.06 27.04
CA LYS A 201 -2.54 -15.52 26.79
C LYS A 201 -2.72 -14.13 27.39
N LYS A 202 -2.30 -13.93 28.64
CA LYS A 202 -2.36 -12.61 29.31
C LYS A 202 -1.47 -11.56 28.66
N VAL A 203 -0.26 -11.95 28.23
CA VAL A 203 0.66 -11.09 27.47
C VAL A 203 0.01 -10.67 26.16
N PHE A 204 -0.59 -11.62 25.45
CA PHE A 204 -1.28 -11.35 24.20
C PHE A 204 -2.50 -10.43 24.39
N GLU A 205 -3.35 -10.67 25.40
CA GLU A 205 -4.48 -9.80 25.74
C GLU A 205 -4.02 -8.35 25.99
N HIS A 206 -2.90 -8.18 26.68
CA HIS A 206 -2.30 -6.86 26.88
C HIS A 206 -1.80 -6.25 25.57
N THR A 207 -1.13 -7.02 24.72
CA THR A 207 -0.69 -6.56 23.39
C THR A 207 -1.87 -6.10 22.53
N VAL A 208 -2.97 -6.85 22.51
CA VAL A 208 -4.19 -6.45 21.77
C VAL A 208 -4.77 -5.16 22.31
N HIS A 209 -4.83 -4.98 23.63
CA HIS A 209 -5.31 -3.74 24.22
C HIS A 209 -4.41 -2.53 23.94
N ALA A 210 -3.09 -2.75 23.91
CA ALA A 210 -2.12 -1.72 23.50
C ALA A 210 -2.30 -1.34 22.03
N ILE A 211 -2.46 -2.32 21.13
CA ILE A 211 -2.76 -2.07 19.70
C ILE A 211 -4.06 -1.29 19.56
N HIS A 212 -5.10 -1.62 20.32
CA HIS A 212 -6.37 -0.90 20.28
C HIS A 212 -6.21 0.58 20.66
N THR A 213 -5.47 0.84 21.73
CA THR A 213 -5.18 2.21 22.20
C THR A 213 -4.39 2.99 21.14
N GLU A 214 -3.37 2.38 20.55
CA GLU A 214 -2.57 2.97 19.48
C GLU A 214 -3.38 3.19 18.19
N ALA A 215 -4.23 2.23 17.81
CA ALA A 215 -5.08 2.35 16.64
C ALA A 215 -6.08 3.51 16.77
N ALA A 216 -6.64 3.71 17.97
CA ALA A 216 -7.48 4.86 18.27
C ALA A 216 -6.70 6.18 18.20
N HIS A 217 -5.46 6.20 18.69
CA HIS A 217 -4.58 7.36 18.61
C HIS A 217 -4.22 7.69 17.15
N ILE A 218 -3.78 6.71 16.36
CA ILE A 218 -3.47 6.83 14.93
C ILE A 218 -4.68 7.33 14.16
N ARG A 219 -5.88 6.79 14.42
CA ARG A 219 -7.13 7.26 13.80
C ARG A 219 -7.39 8.74 14.10
N LYS A 220 -7.17 9.18 15.35
CA LYS A 220 -7.34 10.58 15.74
C LYS A 220 -6.34 11.50 15.04
N VAL A 221 -5.07 11.10 14.94
CA VAL A 221 -4.04 11.83 14.19
C VAL A 221 -4.42 11.91 12.71
N TRP A 222 -4.86 10.80 12.12
CA TRP A 222 -5.34 10.73 10.74
C TRP A 222 -6.53 11.67 10.49
N GLU A 223 -7.53 11.68 11.37
CA GLU A 223 -8.69 12.61 11.29
C GLU A 223 -8.25 14.08 11.31
N ASN A 224 -7.24 14.43 12.11
CA ASN A 224 -6.70 15.78 12.16
C ASN A 224 -5.95 16.13 10.85
N ASN A 225 -5.22 15.18 10.27
CA ASN A 225 -4.46 15.37 9.04
C ASN A 225 -5.37 15.57 7.81
N LEU A 226 -6.60 15.04 7.82
CA LEU A 226 -7.58 15.31 6.77
C LEU A 226 -7.97 16.79 6.65
N GLN A 227 -7.68 17.61 7.67
CA GLN A 227 -7.99 19.04 7.71
C GLN A 227 -6.79 19.95 7.38
N ALA A 228 -5.56 19.44 7.51
CA ALA A 228 -4.36 20.28 7.45
C ALA A 228 -3.88 20.48 6.01
N THR A 229 -4.10 21.68 5.46
CA THR A 229 -3.58 22.09 4.14
C THR A 229 -2.09 22.50 4.18
N SER A 230 -1.38 22.34 5.30
CA SER A 230 -0.01 22.89 5.51
C SER A 230 1.07 21.84 5.75
N VAL A 231 2.24 22.07 5.14
CA VAL A 231 3.43 21.19 5.09
C VAL A 231 4.12 20.98 6.44
N GLN A 232 3.73 21.71 7.50
CA GLN A 232 4.39 21.67 8.81
C GLN A 232 3.97 20.51 9.73
N CYS A 233 2.88 19.79 9.43
CA CYS A 233 2.35 18.74 10.33
C CYS A 233 2.97 17.34 10.11
N VAL A 234 3.55 17.07 8.94
CA VAL A 234 3.96 15.71 8.51
C VAL A 234 5.10 15.13 9.36
N LYS A 235 5.98 15.97 9.92
CA LYS A 235 7.13 15.51 10.74
C LYS A 235 6.75 14.94 12.10
N SER A 236 5.55 15.21 12.60
CA SER A 236 5.06 14.70 13.90
C SER A 236 4.47 13.28 13.80
N ALA A 237 3.97 12.89 12.62
CA ALA A 237 3.28 11.62 12.42
C ALA A 237 4.21 10.40 12.26
N GLU A 238 5.43 10.59 11.73
CA GLU A 238 6.40 9.49 11.53
C GLU A 238 7.05 8.98 12.83
N GLN A 239 6.98 9.77 13.90
CA GLN A 239 7.53 9.38 15.20
C GLN A 239 6.51 8.64 16.09
N SER A 240 5.20 8.73 15.80
CA SER A 240 4.14 8.21 16.69
C SER A 240 3.66 6.78 16.39
N ASP A 241 3.98 6.19 15.25
CA ASP A 241 3.48 4.87 14.84
C ASP A 241 4.48 3.72 15.07
N THR A 242 5.69 4.03 15.57
CA THR A 242 6.75 3.04 15.83
C THR A 242 6.29 1.97 16.83
N TYR A 243 5.63 2.38 17.91
CA TYR A 243 5.14 1.45 18.92
C TYR A 243 4.07 0.50 18.36
N CYS A 244 3.09 1.04 17.62
CA CYS A 244 2.06 0.24 16.94
C CYS A 244 2.67 -0.75 15.95
N PHE A 245 3.66 -0.30 15.16
CA PHE A 245 4.37 -1.13 14.19
C PHE A 245 5.09 -2.33 14.84
N GLU A 246 5.78 -2.13 15.96
CA GLU A 246 6.47 -3.21 16.68
C GLU A 246 5.49 -4.21 17.29
N LEU A 247 4.37 -3.73 17.86
CA LEU A 247 3.32 -4.62 18.40
C LEU A 247 2.70 -5.47 17.28
N LEU A 248 2.40 -4.89 16.12
CA LEU A 248 1.90 -5.62 14.95
C LEU A 248 2.94 -6.57 14.36
N SER A 249 4.23 -6.24 14.46
CA SER A 249 5.34 -7.11 14.07
C SER A 249 5.40 -8.35 14.94
N MET A 250 5.24 -8.18 16.25
CA MET A 250 5.11 -9.30 17.19
C MET A 250 3.89 -10.17 16.88
N ILE A 251 2.71 -9.57 16.63
CA ILE A 251 1.49 -10.32 16.26
C ILE A 251 1.65 -11.06 14.92
N LEU A 252 2.32 -10.47 13.93
CA LEU A 252 2.59 -11.16 12.66
C LEU A 252 3.49 -12.37 12.89
N ALA A 253 4.58 -12.23 13.64
CA ALA A 253 5.44 -13.37 13.97
C ALA A 253 4.64 -14.50 14.66
N LEU A 254 3.75 -14.15 15.60
CA LEU A 254 2.87 -15.13 16.27
C LEU A 254 1.91 -15.84 15.32
N SER A 255 1.34 -15.11 14.36
CA SER A 255 0.45 -15.66 13.34
C SER A 255 1.16 -16.61 12.36
N GLY A 256 2.49 -16.73 12.41
CA GLY A 256 3.24 -17.69 11.60
C GLY A 256 3.03 -19.16 12.00
N SER A 257 2.47 -19.42 13.19
CA SER A 257 2.06 -20.76 13.63
C SER A 257 0.55 -20.95 13.55
N ASP A 258 0.06 -22.15 13.24
CA ASP A 258 -1.39 -22.42 13.14
C ASP A 258 -2.14 -22.10 14.44
N VAL A 259 -1.55 -22.45 15.59
CA VAL A 259 -2.11 -22.17 16.93
C VAL A 259 -2.16 -20.66 17.21
N GLY A 260 -1.10 -19.93 16.86
CA GLY A 260 -1.03 -18.49 17.00
C GLY A 260 -2.00 -17.78 16.06
N CYS A 261 -2.08 -18.18 14.79
CA CYS A 261 -3.01 -17.66 13.81
C CYS A 261 -4.46 -17.84 14.27
N HIS A 262 -4.82 -19.04 14.71
CA HIS A 262 -6.15 -19.33 15.25
C HIS A 262 -6.49 -18.44 16.46
N TYR A 263 -5.55 -18.26 17.39
CA TYR A 263 -5.76 -17.41 18.56
C TYR A 263 -5.87 -15.92 18.21
N VAL A 264 -5.07 -15.42 17.25
CA VAL A 264 -5.18 -14.06 16.71
C VAL A 264 -6.53 -13.85 16.02
N ALA A 265 -6.95 -14.80 15.18
CA ALA A 265 -8.24 -14.77 14.49
C ALA A 265 -9.42 -14.72 15.46
N GLN A 266 -9.33 -15.32 16.65
CA GLN A 266 -10.39 -15.31 17.67
C GLN A 266 -10.66 -13.93 18.30
N GLN A 267 -9.81 -12.93 18.07
CA GLN A 267 -9.81 -11.68 18.82
C GLN A 267 -10.52 -10.59 18.02
N SER A 268 -11.81 -10.41 18.27
CA SER A 268 -12.66 -9.48 17.50
C SER A 268 -12.15 -8.05 17.52
N LEU A 269 -11.70 -7.57 18.68
CA LEU A 269 -11.14 -6.22 18.84
C LEU A 269 -9.93 -6.00 17.94
N LEU A 270 -8.98 -6.94 17.95
CA LEU A 270 -7.80 -6.88 17.11
C LEU A 270 -8.16 -6.91 15.62
N VAL A 271 -9.09 -7.77 15.21
CA VAL A 271 -9.54 -7.84 13.80
C VAL A 271 -10.17 -6.50 13.36
N GLN A 272 -10.96 -5.88 14.23
CA GLN A 272 -11.55 -4.55 13.98
C GLN A 272 -10.46 -3.47 13.83
N ASP A 273 -9.47 -3.47 14.73
CA ASP A 273 -8.36 -2.51 14.69
C ASP A 273 -7.48 -2.71 13.44
N ILE A 274 -7.23 -3.95 13.03
CA ILE A 274 -6.50 -4.30 11.80
C ILE A 274 -7.21 -3.72 10.57
N VAL A 275 -8.54 -3.91 10.43
CA VAL A 275 -9.30 -3.32 9.30
C VAL A 275 -9.28 -1.79 9.36
N SER A 276 -9.34 -1.20 10.56
CA SER A 276 -9.23 0.26 10.73
C SER A 276 -7.86 0.79 10.30
N LEU A 277 -6.78 0.15 10.76
CA LEU A 277 -5.39 0.51 10.47
C LEU A 277 -5.01 0.33 8.99
N LEU A 278 -5.72 -0.53 8.25
CA LEU A 278 -5.59 -0.62 6.80
C LEU A 278 -5.86 0.73 6.11
N HIS A 279 -6.73 1.56 6.68
CA HIS A 279 -7.07 2.87 6.15
C HIS A 279 -6.35 4.05 6.83
N THR A 280 -6.05 3.93 8.12
CA THR A 280 -5.53 5.05 8.94
C THR A 280 -4.03 4.97 9.21
N GLY A 281 -3.43 3.77 9.11
CA GLY A 281 -2.02 3.54 9.40
C GLY A 281 -1.09 4.19 8.39
N THR A 282 0.19 4.34 8.77
CA THR A 282 1.27 4.70 7.85
C THR A 282 1.57 3.55 6.86
N PRO A 283 2.32 3.79 5.77
CA PRO A 283 2.66 2.74 4.81
C PRO A 283 3.29 1.49 5.46
N ARG A 284 4.16 1.66 6.48
CA ARG A 284 4.76 0.52 7.20
C ARG A 284 3.75 -0.29 8.01
N VAL A 285 2.81 0.38 8.69
CA VAL A 285 1.74 -0.27 9.47
C VAL A 285 0.75 -0.98 8.54
N GLN A 286 0.35 -0.32 7.45
CA GLN A 286 -0.57 -0.87 6.45
C GLN A 286 -0.01 -2.13 5.78
N ARG A 287 1.29 -2.17 5.45
CA ARG A 287 1.96 -3.39 4.94
C ARG A 287 1.83 -4.55 5.92
N GLN A 288 2.11 -4.29 7.20
CA GLN A 288 2.03 -5.29 8.27
C GLN A 288 0.61 -5.83 8.46
N VAL A 289 -0.37 -4.92 8.48
CA VAL A 289 -1.80 -5.21 8.55
C VAL A 289 -2.27 -6.04 7.36
N THR A 290 -1.80 -5.74 6.15
CA THR A 290 -2.19 -6.48 4.93
C THR A 290 -1.67 -7.92 4.96
N LEU A 291 -0.44 -8.13 5.47
CA LEU A 291 0.11 -9.48 5.70
C LEU A 291 -0.67 -10.26 6.77
N LEU A 292 -1.05 -9.59 7.86
CA LEU A 292 -1.89 -10.16 8.91
C LEU A 292 -3.26 -10.57 8.39
N LEU A 293 -3.95 -9.68 7.66
CA LEU A 293 -5.26 -9.95 7.05
C LEU A 293 -5.23 -11.22 6.19
N ARG A 294 -4.21 -11.36 5.35
CA ARG A 294 -4.03 -12.56 4.51
C ARG A 294 -3.94 -13.86 5.34
N ARG A 295 -3.28 -13.85 6.50
CA ARG A 295 -3.14 -15.02 7.36
C ARG A 295 -4.46 -15.30 8.11
N ILE A 296 -5.02 -14.29 8.77
CA ILE A 296 -6.16 -14.47 9.68
C ILE A 296 -7.48 -14.72 8.95
N LEU A 297 -7.68 -14.21 7.72
CA LEU A 297 -8.93 -14.40 6.99
C LEU A 297 -9.17 -15.86 6.59
N SER A 298 -8.13 -16.70 6.55
CA SER A 298 -8.30 -18.15 6.37
C SER A 298 -9.05 -18.82 7.53
N GLU A 299 -8.89 -18.27 8.75
CA GLU A 299 -9.51 -18.76 9.99
C GLU A 299 -10.77 -17.98 10.39
N VAL A 300 -10.93 -16.74 9.91
CA VAL A 300 -12.11 -15.89 10.20
C VAL A 300 -13.16 -16.07 9.10
N PRO A 301 -14.33 -16.66 9.39
CA PRO A 301 -15.40 -16.81 8.41
C PRO A 301 -16.05 -15.44 8.07
N PRO A 302 -16.63 -15.29 6.86
CA PRO A 302 -17.23 -14.03 6.41
C PRO A 302 -18.27 -13.43 7.36
N ASP A 303 -19.17 -14.24 7.91
CA ASP A 303 -20.24 -13.79 8.83
C ASP A 303 -19.68 -13.21 10.13
N ARG A 304 -18.56 -13.77 10.60
CA ARG A 304 -17.88 -13.31 11.80
C ARG A 304 -17.16 -12.00 11.53
N LEU A 305 -16.47 -11.86 10.39
CA LEU A 305 -15.88 -10.57 10.01
C LEU A 305 -16.97 -9.50 9.88
N ALA A 306 -18.06 -9.81 9.19
CA ALA A 306 -19.19 -8.90 9.01
C ALA A 306 -19.77 -8.45 10.36
N SER A 307 -19.91 -9.35 11.32
CA SER A 307 -20.35 -9.00 12.69
C SER A 307 -19.37 -8.06 13.42
N ILE A 308 -18.06 -8.24 13.21
CA ILE A 308 -17.01 -7.43 13.85
C ILE A 308 -17.00 -5.99 13.30
N ILE A 309 -17.19 -5.83 11.99
CA ILE A 309 -17.17 -4.51 11.32
C ILE A 309 -18.58 -3.90 11.14
N SER A 310 -19.62 -4.50 11.74
CA SER A 310 -21.02 -4.09 11.59
C SER A 310 -21.49 -4.01 10.13
N ALA A 311 -21.07 -4.98 9.32
CA ALA A 311 -21.40 -5.09 7.90
C ALA A 311 -22.34 -6.27 7.60
N LYS A 312 -22.87 -6.31 6.38
CA LYS A 312 -23.68 -7.42 5.85
C LYS A 312 -22.84 -8.33 4.94
N VAL A 313 -23.11 -9.63 5.00
CA VAL A 313 -22.56 -10.61 4.05
C VAL A 313 -23.46 -10.68 2.81
N PRO A 314 -22.91 -10.64 1.60
CA PRO A 314 -23.63 -10.92 0.36
C PRO A 314 -24.24 -12.33 0.38
N THR A 315 -25.53 -12.47 0.07
CA THR A 315 -26.18 -13.78 -0.09
C THR A 315 -26.62 -14.00 -1.53
N GLN A 316 -26.42 -15.22 -2.06
CA GLN A 316 -26.78 -15.56 -3.44
C GLN A 316 -28.28 -15.38 -3.74
N ASP A 317 -29.15 -15.56 -2.74
CA ASP A 317 -30.60 -15.39 -2.88
C ASP A 317 -30.99 -13.92 -3.12
N LYS A 318 -30.33 -12.97 -2.45
CA LYS A 318 -30.58 -11.54 -2.63
C LYS A 318 -30.03 -11.00 -3.94
N LEU A 319 -28.97 -11.59 -4.48
CA LEU A 319 -28.50 -11.28 -5.84
C LEU A 319 -29.53 -11.69 -6.89
N ARG A 320 -30.17 -12.87 -6.74
CA ARG A 320 -31.27 -13.29 -7.62
C ARG A 320 -32.48 -12.36 -7.50
N GLU A 321 -32.90 -12.02 -6.28
CA GLU A 321 -34.00 -11.07 -6.03
C GLU A 321 -33.72 -9.68 -6.61
N SER A 322 -32.50 -9.17 -6.41
CA SER A 322 -32.01 -7.92 -7.00
C SER A 322 -32.10 -7.97 -8.53
N ILE A 323 -31.80 -9.09 -9.16
CA ILE A 323 -31.88 -9.24 -10.62
C ILE A 323 -33.35 -9.35 -11.10
N THR A 324 -34.30 -9.76 -10.25
CA THR A 324 -35.71 -10.01 -10.61
C THR A 324 -36.73 -8.94 -10.22
N GLU A 325 -36.46 -8.06 -9.25
CA GLU A 325 -37.41 -7.01 -8.82
C GLU A 325 -37.39 -5.76 -9.72
N SER A 326 -37.88 -5.91 -10.95
CA SER A 326 -38.34 -4.78 -11.79
C SER A 326 -39.83 -4.88 -12.16
N SER A 327 -40.57 -5.86 -11.62
CA SER A 327 -41.92 -6.20 -12.06
C SER A 327 -43.06 -5.91 -11.07
N SER A 328 -42.79 -5.43 -9.85
CA SER A 328 -43.87 -5.08 -8.91
C SER A 328 -43.65 -3.72 -8.28
N SER A 329 -44.46 -2.76 -8.70
CA SER A 329 -44.67 -1.48 -8.05
C SER A 329 -45.16 -1.67 -6.62
N SER A 330 -44.25 -1.82 -5.67
CA SER A 330 -44.51 -1.51 -4.27
C SER A 330 -43.69 -0.29 -3.91
N SER A 331 -44.38 0.82 -3.69
CA SER A 331 -43.86 2.07 -3.15
C SER A 331 -43.20 1.81 -1.80
N PHE A 332 -41.89 1.56 -1.80
CA PHE A 332 -41.06 1.65 -0.62
C PHE A 332 -40.24 2.93 -0.73
N SER A 333 -40.63 3.95 0.02
CA SER A 333 -39.86 5.17 0.24
C SER A 333 -38.58 4.82 0.99
N SER A 334 -37.50 4.53 0.27
CA SER A 334 -36.16 4.33 0.82
C SER A 334 -35.41 5.65 0.92
N GLN A 335 -35.96 6.64 1.63
CA GLN A 335 -35.28 7.91 1.88
C GLN A 335 -34.61 8.03 3.27
N ASP A 336 -34.79 7.06 4.19
CA ASP A 336 -34.30 7.21 5.57
C ASP A 336 -33.49 6.03 6.15
N ALA A 337 -33.02 5.09 5.34
CA ALA A 337 -32.12 4.03 5.83
C ALA A 337 -30.66 4.32 5.43
N PRO A 338 -29.70 4.41 6.38
CA PRO A 338 -28.29 4.61 6.03
C PRO A 338 -27.79 3.47 5.13
N PRO A 339 -26.91 3.75 4.15
CA PRO A 339 -26.37 2.73 3.26
C PRO A 339 -25.71 1.62 4.09
N SER A 340 -26.24 0.41 4.00
CA SER A 340 -25.71 -0.70 4.79
C SER A 340 -24.39 -1.18 4.22
N ILE A 341 -23.35 -1.07 5.03
CA ILE A 341 -21.98 -1.51 4.72
C ILE A 341 -21.96 -3.00 4.41
N ARG A 342 -21.24 -3.40 3.36
CA ARG A 342 -20.97 -4.80 3.03
C ARG A 342 -19.57 -5.20 3.46
N VAL A 343 -19.39 -6.50 3.69
CA VAL A 343 -18.17 -7.04 4.31
C VAL A 343 -16.87 -6.71 3.56
N LEU A 344 -16.93 -6.48 2.23
CA LEU A 344 -15.76 -6.13 1.41
C LEU A 344 -15.66 -4.66 0.99
N ASP A 345 -16.64 -3.81 1.33
CA ASP A 345 -16.63 -2.38 0.95
C ASP A 345 -15.37 -1.64 1.47
N PRO A 346 -14.83 -1.92 2.69
CA PRO A 346 -13.57 -1.31 3.12
C PRO A 346 -12.38 -1.68 2.23
N PHE A 347 -12.34 -2.90 1.67
CA PHE A 347 -11.26 -3.35 0.81
C PHE A 347 -11.33 -2.70 -0.58
N PHE A 348 -12.52 -2.57 -1.17
CA PHE A 348 -12.72 -1.83 -2.41
C PHE A 348 -12.43 -0.32 -2.22
N ALA A 349 -12.76 0.25 -1.06
CA ALA A 349 -12.39 1.62 -0.72
C ALA A 349 -10.86 1.83 -0.65
N CYS A 350 -10.10 0.83 -0.15
CA CYS A 350 -8.63 0.88 -0.20
C CYS A 350 -8.10 1.02 -1.62
N ILE A 351 -8.68 0.24 -2.55
CA ILE A 351 -8.31 0.30 -3.96
C ILE A 351 -8.67 1.67 -4.54
N ALA A 352 -9.90 2.14 -4.31
CA ALA A 352 -10.39 3.42 -4.79
C ALA A 352 -9.55 4.62 -4.34
N LYS A 353 -9.01 4.60 -3.11
CA LYS A 353 -8.13 5.65 -2.57
C LYS A 353 -6.82 5.85 -3.34
N ALA A 354 -6.38 4.85 -4.08
CA ALA A 354 -5.16 4.88 -4.87
C ALA A 354 -5.42 5.06 -6.37
N LEU A 355 -6.68 5.11 -6.80
CA LEU A 355 -7.02 5.31 -8.21
C LEU A 355 -6.89 6.79 -8.60
N HIS A 356 -6.19 7.03 -9.72
CA HIS A 356 -6.23 8.30 -10.43
C HIS A 356 -7.31 8.23 -11.51
N VAL A 357 -8.44 8.92 -11.29
CA VAL A 357 -9.60 8.86 -12.18
C VAL A 357 -9.56 10.02 -13.18
N GLN A 358 -9.63 9.72 -14.47
CA GLN A 358 -9.82 10.73 -15.51
C GLN A 358 -11.28 10.76 -15.95
N VAL A 359 -11.93 11.92 -15.82
CA VAL A 359 -13.33 12.10 -16.20
C VAL A 359 -13.43 12.76 -17.57
N LYS A 360 -14.25 12.16 -18.45
CA LYS A 360 -14.56 12.64 -19.81
C LYS A 360 -16.06 12.81 -19.99
N GLY A 361 -16.49 13.90 -20.61
CA GLY A 361 -17.91 14.22 -20.77
C GLY A 361 -18.57 14.72 -19.47
N GLY A 362 -19.24 15.87 -19.56
CA GLY A 362 -19.91 16.57 -18.46
C GLY A 362 -20.51 17.89 -18.96
N SER A 363 -21.57 18.38 -18.32
CA SER A 363 -22.27 19.61 -18.73
C SER A 363 -21.37 20.85 -18.59
N PRO A 364 -21.36 21.77 -19.57
CA PRO A 364 -20.60 23.01 -19.47
C PRO A 364 -21.45 24.07 -18.74
N GLN A 365 -21.31 24.18 -17.43
CA GLN A 365 -21.76 25.39 -16.73
C GLN A 365 -20.65 25.91 -15.80
N LEU A 366 -20.39 27.22 -15.95
CA LEU A 366 -19.36 28.05 -15.32
C LEU A 366 -17.93 28.00 -15.90
N GLN A 367 -17.78 28.30 -17.19
CA GLN A 367 -16.57 28.99 -17.69
C GLN A 367 -16.95 30.07 -18.70
N SER A 368 -16.29 31.23 -18.60
CA SER A 368 -16.50 32.41 -19.44
C SER A 368 -16.16 32.15 -20.92
N ALA A 369 -16.78 32.93 -21.79
CA ALA A 369 -16.86 32.70 -23.24
C ALA A 369 -15.55 32.76 -24.06
N ASP A 370 -14.37 32.85 -23.43
CA ASP A 370 -13.09 33.04 -24.12
C ASP A 370 -12.25 31.74 -24.26
N SER A 371 -12.81 30.55 -24.01
CA SER A 371 -12.04 29.29 -24.02
C SER A 371 -12.71 28.10 -24.74
N ALA A 372 -13.39 28.36 -25.86
CA ALA A 372 -14.03 27.33 -26.68
C ALA A 372 -13.07 26.27 -27.29
N ASN A 373 -11.75 26.48 -27.22
CA ASN A 373 -10.72 25.53 -27.70
C ASN A 373 -10.18 24.56 -26.62
N GLN A 374 -10.68 24.59 -25.37
CA GLN A 374 -10.22 23.69 -24.28
C GLN A 374 -11.22 22.60 -23.84
N ALA A 375 -12.42 22.53 -24.45
CA ALA A 375 -13.52 21.66 -24.02
C ALA A 375 -13.29 20.13 -24.19
N LYS A 376 -12.10 19.69 -24.65
CA LYS A 376 -11.75 18.26 -24.83
C LYS A 376 -10.69 17.75 -23.82
N LYS A 377 -10.32 18.50 -22.78
CA LYS A 377 -9.34 18.01 -21.79
C LYS A 377 -10.04 17.22 -20.67
N ALA A 378 -9.63 15.96 -20.50
CA ALA A 378 -10.07 15.11 -19.39
C ALA A 378 -9.70 15.73 -18.04
N ARG A 379 -10.63 15.72 -17.07
CA ARG A 379 -10.41 16.23 -15.71
C ARG A 379 -9.88 15.09 -14.84
N ALA A 380 -8.69 15.27 -14.25
CA ALA A 380 -8.18 14.33 -13.25
C ALA A 380 -8.87 14.58 -11.90
N VAL A 381 -9.39 13.51 -11.30
CA VAL A 381 -10.11 13.50 -10.02
C VAL A 381 -9.56 12.36 -9.16
N GLU A 382 -9.36 12.63 -7.88
CA GLU A 382 -8.96 11.62 -6.89
C GLU A 382 -10.00 11.55 -5.78
N LEU A 383 -10.16 10.38 -5.15
CA LEU A 383 -11.16 10.16 -4.11
C LEU A 383 -11.07 11.22 -2.98
N LYS A 384 -9.85 11.59 -2.57
CA LYS A 384 -9.60 12.61 -1.54
C LYS A 384 -10.13 14.00 -1.89
N THR A 385 -10.29 14.32 -3.17
CA THR A 385 -10.80 15.61 -3.63
C THR A 385 -12.32 15.68 -3.57
N VAL A 386 -12.98 14.51 -3.64
CA VAL A 386 -14.44 14.38 -3.55
C VAL A 386 -14.87 14.26 -2.09
N PHE A 387 -14.31 13.29 -1.36
CA PHE A 387 -14.59 13.05 0.06
C PHE A 387 -13.60 13.84 0.93
N SER A 388 -13.64 15.16 0.79
CA SER A 388 -12.79 16.07 1.57
C SER A 388 -13.36 16.34 2.98
N GLY A 389 -12.50 16.61 3.95
CA GLY A 389 -12.91 16.99 5.31
C GLY A 389 -13.04 15.83 6.30
N ARG A 390 -13.49 16.15 7.52
CA ARG A 390 -13.66 15.18 8.60
C ARG A 390 -14.92 14.35 8.35
N PRO A 391 -14.87 13.01 8.45
CA PRO A 391 -16.08 12.20 8.40
C PRO A 391 -17.04 12.64 9.51
N GLU A 392 -18.34 12.64 9.22
CA GLU A 392 -19.36 12.85 10.25
C GLU A 392 -19.18 11.82 11.37
N LYS A 393 -19.50 12.22 12.60
CA LYS A 393 -19.38 11.35 13.77
C LYS A 393 -20.27 10.13 13.55
N ASP A 394 -19.68 8.94 13.61
CA ASP A 394 -20.34 7.65 13.35
C ASP A 394 -20.78 7.41 11.89
N SER A 395 -20.18 8.13 10.92
CA SER A 395 -20.43 7.87 9.50
C SER A 395 -20.06 6.43 9.12
N PRO A 396 -20.98 5.67 8.48
CA PRO A 396 -20.73 4.31 8.03
C PRO A 396 -19.76 4.26 6.85
N THR A 397 -19.32 5.39 6.29
CA THR A 397 -18.42 5.44 5.13
C THR A 397 -17.14 6.20 5.42
N TRP A 398 -16.76 6.34 6.70
CA TRP A 398 -15.55 7.08 7.11
C TRP A 398 -14.27 6.61 6.38
N TRP A 399 -14.20 5.34 6.00
CA TRP A 399 -13.10 4.78 5.22
C TRP A 399 -13.06 5.22 3.76
N MET A 400 -14.00 6.03 3.26
CA MET A 400 -13.92 6.65 1.92
C MET A 400 -13.02 7.91 1.91
N HIS A 401 -12.65 8.43 3.07
CA HIS A 401 -11.80 9.62 3.19
C HIS A 401 -10.30 9.28 3.14
N GLY A 402 -9.46 10.26 2.77
CA GLY A 402 -8.00 10.14 2.75
C GLY A 402 -7.42 9.49 1.49
N THR A 403 -6.12 9.18 1.51
CA THR A 403 -5.37 8.60 0.38
C THR A 403 -4.48 7.45 0.82
N ILE A 404 -4.22 6.52 -0.09
CA ILE A 404 -3.16 5.51 0.05
C ILE A 404 -2.15 5.78 -1.07
N GLN A 405 -0.94 6.20 -0.70
CA GLN A 405 0.10 6.58 -1.68
C GLN A 405 0.95 5.39 -2.13
N ASP A 406 1.10 4.37 -1.27
CA ASP A 406 1.94 3.21 -1.55
C ASP A 406 1.19 2.16 -2.38
N LYS A 407 1.54 2.09 -3.66
CA LYS A 407 0.97 1.16 -4.64
C LYS A 407 1.10 -0.31 -4.23
N SER A 408 2.19 -0.69 -3.55
CA SER A 408 2.46 -2.08 -3.18
C SER A 408 1.42 -2.66 -2.20
N ILE A 409 0.87 -1.80 -1.35
CA ILE A 409 -0.18 -2.15 -0.38
C ILE A 409 -1.46 -2.49 -1.13
N VAL A 410 -1.81 -1.67 -2.11
CA VAL A 410 -3.04 -1.86 -2.89
C VAL A 410 -2.93 -3.06 -3.82
N GLU A 411 -1.78 -3.28 -4.44
CA GLU A 411 -1.49 -4.51 -5.19
C GLU A 411 -1.66 -5.76 -4.30
N SER A 412 -1.23 -5.69 -3.04
CA SER A 412 -1.40 -6.78 -2.07
C SER A 412 -2.85 -7.02 -1.68
N VAL A 413 -3.67 -5.95 -1.57
CA VAL A 413 -5.12 -6.03 -1.32
C VAL A 413 -5.85 -6.60 -2.55
N ILE A 414 -5.54 -6.13 -3.77
CA ILE A 414 -6.10 -6.69 -5.02
C ILE A 414 -5.78 -8.18 -5.12
N LYS A 415 -4.52 -8.55 -4.84
CA LYS A 415 -4.10 -9.96 -4.83
C LYS A 415 -4.87 -10.76 -3.78
N LEU A 416 -5.06 -10.23 -2.57
CA LEU A 416 -5.86 -10.88 -1.53
C LEU A 416 -7.30 -11.15 -2.02
N LEU A 417 -7.97 -10.17 -2.62
CA LEU A 417 -9.33 -10.34 -3.15
C LEU A 417 -9.39 -11.37 -4.29
N LYS A 418 -8.40 -11.39 -5.19
CA LYS A 418 -8.30 -12.41 -6.25
C LYS A 418 -8.08 -13.81 -5.67
N ASP A 419 -7.21 -13.95 -4.68
CA ASP A 419 -6.96 -15.22 -3.99
C ASP A 419 -8.20 -15.70 -3.21
N MET A 420 -8.98 -14.78 -2.63
CA MET A 420 -10.27 -15.09 -2.01
C MET A 420 -11.28 -15.57 -3.05
N SER A 421 -11.43 -14.88 -4.18
CA SER A 421 -12.31 -15.28 -5.30
C SER A 421 -11.93 -16.67 -5.85
N ALA A 422 -10.63 -16.94 -6.03
CA ALA A 422 -10.10 -18.22 -6.50
C ALA A 422 -10.23 -19.36 -5.46
N GLY A 423 -10.65 -19.07 -4.22
CA GLY A 423 -10.82 -20.05 -3.16
C GLY A 423 -9.54 -20.46 -2.44
N GLN A 424 -8.44 -19.73 -2.62
CA GLN A 424 -7.15 -20.02 -1.97
C GLN A 424 -7.13 -19.66 -0.48
N ILE A 425 -7.94 -18.70 -0.04
CA ILE A 425 -8.10 -18.34 1.38
C ILE A 425 -9.18 -19.22 2.06
N GLY A 426 -10.18 -19.66 1.29
CA GLY A 426 -11.26 -20.53 1.77
C GLY A 426 -12.49 -20.50 0.85
N LEU A 427 -13.23 -21.61 0.79
CA LEU A 427 -14.39 -21.75 -0.10
C LEU A 427 -15.53 -20.77 0.26
N ASN A 428 -15.74 -20.50 1.55
CA ASN A 428 -16.74 -19.54 2.02
C ASN A 428 -16.43 -18.12 1.51
N TRP A 429 -15.15 -17.74 1.52
CA TRP A 429 -14.68 -16.47 0.99
C TRP A 429 -14.81 -16.38 -0.53
N SER A 430 -14.63 -17.49 -1.26
CA SER A 430 -14.83 -17.51 -2.72
C SER A 430 -16.24 -17.09 -3.12
N SER A 431 -17.27 -17.71 -2.54
CA SER A 431 -18.65 -17.34 -2.88
C SER A 431 -18.95 -15.90 -2.48
N VAL A 432 -18.57 -15.49 -1.27
CA VAL A 432 -18.82 -14.13 -0.75
C VAL A 432 -18.13 -13.07 -1.60
N THR A 433 -16.88 -13.29 -1.99
CA THR A 433 -16.10 -12.34 -2.81
C THR A 433 -16.70 -12.21 -4.20
N LYS A 434 -17.07 -13.33 -4.84
CA LYS A 434 -17.72 -13.31 -6.17
C LYS A 434 -19.05 -12.54 -6.15
N CYS A 435 -19.82 -12.71 -5.09
CA CYS A 435 -21.07 -11.97 -4.86
C CYS A 435 -20.81 -10.49 -4.58
N ALA A 436 -19.83 -10.17 -3.72
CA ALA A 436 -19.50 -8.80 -3.34
C ALA A 436 -19.01 -7.94 -4.52
N VAL A 437 -18.19 -8.49 -5.42
CA VAL A 437 -17.77 -7.80 -6.66
C VAL A 437 -18.99 -7.42 -7.50
N SER A 438 -19.93 -8.35 -7.65
CA SER A 438 -21.18 -8.10 -8.38
C SER A 438 -22.05 -7.05 -7.68
N GLU A 439 -22.21 -7.15 -6.36
CA GLU A 439 -22.98 -6.20 -5.56
C GLU A 439 -22.37 -4.78 -5.53
N ALA A 440 -21.05 -4.64 -5.70
CA ALA A 440 -20.40 -3.34 -5.82
C ALA A 440 -20.64 -2.69 -7.20
N ILE A 441 -20.76 -3.49 -8.26
CA ILE A 441 -20.90 -3.01 -9.63
C ILE A 441 -22.37 -2.75 -10.01
N LEU A 442 -23.30 -3.66 -9.68
CA LEU A 442 -24.71 -3.61 -10.09
C LEU A 442 -25.46 -2.33 -9.66
N PRO A 443 -25.24 -1.72 -8.48
CA PRO A 443 -25.95 -0.50 -8.09
C PRO A 443 -25.73 0.69 -9.04
N LEU A 444 -24.67 0.69 -9.85
CA LEU A 444 -24.47 1.71 -10.90
C LEU A 444 -25.62 1.76 -11.90
N THR A 445 -26.32 0.65 -12.17
CA THR A 445 -27.48 0.67 -13.08
C THR A 445 -28.73 1.28 -12.47
N ARG A 446 -28.78 1.35 -11.14
CA ARG A 446 -29.97 1.79 -10.38
C ARG A 446 -29.90 3.24 -9.94
N LEU A 447 -28.81 3.94 -10.27
CA LEU A 447 -28.69 5.36 -10.00
C LEU A 447 -29.86 6.11 -10.65
N SER A 448 -30.43 7.04 -9.89
CA SER A 448 -31.49 7.94 -10.35
C SER A 448 -30.97 8.88 -11.45
N GLU A 449 -31.88 9.48 -12.22
CA GLU A 449 -31.49 10.38 -13.32
C GLU A 449 -30.61 11.56 -12.86
N MET A 450 -30.87 12.10 -11.66
CA MET A 450 -30.05 13.16 -11.05
C MET A 450 -28.64 12.67 -10.69
N GLU A 451 -28.52 11.45 -10.16
CA GLU A 451 -27.22 10.86 -9.78
C GLU A 451 -26.39 10.42 -10.99
N ARG A 452 -26.97 10.35 -12.19
CA ARG A 452 -26.25 10.04 -13.44
C ARG A 452 -25.49 11.25 -13.99
N GLU A 453 -25.76 12.45 -13.49
CA GLU A 453 -25.00 13.64 -13.85
C GLU A 453 -23.57 13.55 -13.31
N SER A 454 -22.59 14.03 -14.09
CA SER A 454 -21.16 13.85 -13.79
C SER A 454 -20.74 14.25 -12.37
N GLU A 455 -21.10 15.45 -11.90
CA GLU A 455 -20.76 15.94 -10.56
C GLU A 455 -21.45 15.14 -9.44
N HIS A 456 -22.74 14.85 -9.61
CA HIS A 456 -23.52 14.07 -8.64
C HIS A 456 -23.02 12.62 -8.55
N CYS A 457 -22.73 11.99 -9.70
CA CYS A 457 -22.23 10.63 -9.77
C CYS A 457 -20.87 10.49 -9.08
N LEU A 458 -19.94 11.44 -9.33
CA LEU A 458 -18.62 11.46 -8.70
C LEU A 458 -18.71 11.58 -7.18
N ALA A 459 -19.73 12.27 -6.65
CA ALA A 459 -19.98 12.39 -5.22
C ALA A 459 -20.58 11.12 -4.58
N THR A 460 -21.03 10.15 -5.37
CA THR A 460 -21.59 8.90 -4.83
C THR A 460 -20.49 7.89 -4.43
N PRO A 461 -20.58 7.25 -3.24
CA PRO A 461 -19.69 6.14 -2.90
C PRO A 461 -19.81 4.96 -3.89
N THR A 462 -20.99 4.79 -4.50
CA THR A 462 -21.30 3.72 -5.45
C THR A 462 -20.34 3.65 -6.62
N LEU A 463 -20.01 4.80 -7.24
CA LEU A 463 -19.06 4.84 -8.36
C LEU A 463 -17.67 4.36 -7.93
N TRP A 464 -17.17 4.86 -6.81
CA TRP A 464 -15.82 4.55 -6.32
C TRP A 464 -15.69 3.10 -5.85
N GLN A 465 -16.74 2.56 -5.23
CA GLN A 465 -16.82 1.14 -4.88
C GLN A 465 -16.81 0.27 -6.13
N ALA A 466 -17.54 0.64 -7.19
CA ALA A 466 -17.52 -0.06 -8.46
C ALA A 466 -16.14 0.02 -9.15
N LEU A 467 -15.48 1.18 -9.16
CA LEU A 467 -14.12 1.32 -9.70
C LEU A 467 -13.09 0.45 -8.95
N GLY A 468 -13.20 0.39 -7.62
CA GLY A 468 -12.39 -0.51 -6.80
C GLY A 468 -12.65 -1.99 -7.11
N ALA A 469 -13.92 -2.36 -7.28
CA ALA A 469 -14.33 -3.73 -7.64
C ALA A 469 -13.88 -4.13 -9.06
N LEU A 470 -13.86 -3.20 -10.02
CA LEU A 470 -13.35 -3.45 -11.38
C LEU A 470 -11.86 -3.85 -11.39
N CYS A 471 -11.06 -3.37 -10.44
CA CYS A 471 -9.66 -3.79 -10.29
C CYS A 471 -9.51 -5.22 -9.73
N ALA A 472 -10.53 -5.72 -9.03
CA ALA A 472 -10.60 -7.07 -8.46
C ALA A 472 -11.41 -8.04 -9.35
N LEU A 473 -11.83 -7.60 -10.54
CA LEU A 473 -12.62 -8.39 -11.48
C LEU A 473 -11.83 -9.61 -11.99
N ASP A 474 -12.58 -10.67 -12.33
CA ASP A 474 -12.08 -11.97 -12.80
C ASP A 474 -13.02 -12.49 -13.89
N HIS A 475 -12.58 -13.40 -14.75
CA HIS A 475 -13.36 -13.90 -15.91
C HIS A 475 -14.69 -14.56 -15.48
N ASP A 476 -14.70 -15.27 -14.34
CA ASP A 476 -15.91 -15.83 -13.74
C ASP A 476 -17.00 -14.77 -13.46
N HIS A 477 -16.61 -13.53 -13.18
CA HIS A 477 -17.53 -12.43 -12.91
C HIS A 477 -18.12 -11.87 -14.20
N VAL A 478 -17.29 -11.77 -15.26
CA VAL A 478 -17.68 -11.25 -16.58
C VAL A 478 -18.82 -12.11 -17.15
N ASP A 479 -18.65 -13.43 -17.16
CA ASP A 479 -19.67 -14.33 -17.68
C ASP A 479 -20.97 -14.22 -16.90
N LYS A 480 -20.92 -14.10 -15.57
CA LYS A 480 -22.11 -13.98 -14.73
C LYS A 480 -22.81 -12.63 -14.88
N LEU A 481 -22.08 -11.52 -14.88
CA LEU A 481 -22.68 -10.18 -14.97
C LEU A 481 -23.23 -9.91 -16.38
N SER A 482 -22.53 -10.36 -17.41
CA SER A 482 -22.96 -10.23 -18.81
C SER A 482 -24.06 -11.24 -19.19
N SER A 483 -24.12 -12.42 -18.54
CA SER A 483 -25.14 -13.47 -18.84
C SER A 483 -26.35 -13.49 -17.89
N ALA A 484 -26.27 -12.90 -16.69
CA ALA A 484 -27.35 -12.95 -15.69
C ALA A 484 -28.69 -12.34 -16.17
N ARG A 485 -28.66 -11.48 -17.20
CA ARG A 485 -29.87 -11.00 -17.88
C ARG A 485 -30.19 -11.70 -19.20
N SER A 486 -29.22 -12.37 -19.84
CA SER A 486 -29.50 -13.19 -21.04
C SER A 486 -30.40 -14.40 -20.74
N ASN A 487 -30.39 -14.94 -19.50
CA ASN A 487 -31.24 -16.07 -19.12
C ASN A 487 -32.71 -15.72 -18.83
N GLN A 488 -33.14 -14.45 -18.90
CA GLN A 488 -34.57 -14.07 -18.99
C GLN A 488 -35.13 -14.23 -20.43
N GLN A 489 -34.55 -15.16 -21.20
CA GLN A 489 -34.77 -15.41 -22.63
C GLN A 489 -36.12 -16.05 -23.00
N LYS A 490 -37.21 -15.75 -22.29
CA LYS A 490 -38.55 -16.21 -22.69
C LYS A 490 -39.44 -15.16 -23.34
N ASN A 491 -39.10 -13.86 -23.28
CA ASN A 491 -39.92 -12.79 -23.88
C ASN A 491 -39.08 -11.72 -24.63
N LYS A 492 -38.04 -12.09 -25.39
CA LYS A 492 -37.41 -11.11 -26.28
C LYS A 492 -38.34 -10.81 -27.45
N LEU A 493 -38.84 -9.56 -27.53
CA LEU A 493 -39.68 -9.10 -28.63
C LEU A 493 -38.84 -9.03 -29.91
N THR A 494 -39.26 -9.75 -30.95
CA THR A 494 -38.62 -9.73 -32.27
C THR A 494 -39.07 -8.53 -33.07
N CYS A 495 -38.24 -8.09 -34.01
CA CYS A 495 -38.58 -7.00 -34.90
C CYS A 495 -39.76 -7.41 -35.79
N ALA A 496 -40.85 -6.66 -35.71
CA ALA A 496 -42.07 -6.86 -36.48
C ALA A 496 -41.89 -6.64 -37.99
N ASN A 497 -40.79 -6.00 -38.40
CA ASN A 497 -40.45 -5.79 -39.81
C ASN A 497 -39.54 -6.88 -40.40
N HIS A 498 -39.02 -7.79 -39.56
CA HIS A 498 -38.26 -8.96 -40.01
C HIS A 498 -39.10 -10.23 -39.76
N ASP A 499 -39.34 -11.01 -40.82
CA ASP A 499 -40.02 -12.31 -40.73
C ASP A 499 -39.08 -13.44 -40.26
N ASP A 500 -37.85 -13.13 -39.87
CA ASP A 500 -36.83 -14.11 -39.48
C ASP A 500 -37.05 -14.70 -38.08
N GLY A 501 -37.87 -14.06 -37.23
CA GLY A 501 -38.11 -14.48 -35.85
C GLY A 501 -36.87 -14.46 -34.95
N VAL A 502 -35.76 -13.85 -35.40
CA VAL A 502 -34.46 -13.86 -34.71
C VAL A 502 -33.95 -12.43 -34.46
N THR A 503 -34.28 -11.48 -35.34
CA THR A 503 -33.85 -10.09 -35.22
C THR A 503 -34.55 -9.43 -34.04
N GLN A 504 -33.78 -8.92 -33.07
CA GLN A 504 -34.30 -8.36 -31.82
C GLN A 504 -34.81 -6.93 -32.04
N ALA A 505 -35.97 -6.62 -31.47
CA ALA A 505 -36.48 -5.26 -31.45
C ALA A 505 -35.85 -4.47 -30.29
N ILE A 506 -35.55 -3.20 -30.58
CA ILE A 506 -34.86 -2.25 -29.69
C ILE A 506 -35.77 -1.05 -29.38
N VAL A 507 -36.64 -0.72 -30.33
CA VAL A 507 -37.55 0.43 -30.25
C VAL A 507 -38.98 -0.08 -30.37
N GLN A 508 -39.85 0.36 -29.46
CA GLN A 508 -41.29 0.25 -29.61
C GLN A 508 -41.83 1.52 -30.25
N CYS A 509 -42.40 1.39 -31.44
CA CYS A 509 -43.17 2.44 -32.08
C CYS A 509 -44.67 2.18 -31.86
N SER A 510 -45.42 3.22 -31.50
CA SER A 510 -46.89 3.14 -31.37
C SER A 510 -47.59 2.65 -32.62
N ASP A 511 -47.05 2.99 -33.80
CA ASP A 511 -47.70 2.78 -35.09
C ASP A 511 -47.01 1.71 -35.96
N CYS A 512 -45.67 1.57 -35.84
CA CYS A 512 -44.87 0.60 -36.60
C CYS A 512 -44.52 -0.68 -35.82
N GLY A 513 -44.94 -0.78 -34.56
CA GLY A 513 -44.65 -1.94 -33.70
C GLY A 513 -43.20 -1.98 -33.21
N ASN A 514 -42.73 -3.18 -32.86
CA ASN A 514 -41.40 -3.38 -32.28
C ASN A 514 -40.36 -3.48 -33.39
N LEU A 515 -39.36 -2.61 -33.40
CA LEU A 515 -38.38 -2.48 -34.48
C LEU A 515 -36.95 -2.65 -33.97
N CYS A 516 -36.08 -3.30 -34.75
CA CYS A 516 -34.64 -3.25 -34.52
C CYS A 516 -34.10 -1.84 -34.85
N SER A 517 -32.87 -1.54 -34.45
CA SER A 517 -32.24 -0.22 -34.69
C SER A 517 -32.21 0.17 -36.17
N GLU A 518 -32.00 -0.80 -37.07
CA GLU A 518 -31.98 -0.57 -38.50
C GLU A 518 -33.39 -0.32 -39.06
N CYS A 519 -34.37 -1.14 -38.68
CA CYS A 519 -35.76 -0.96 -39.12
C CYS A 519 -36.37 0.33 -38.59
N ASP A 520 -36.07 0.72 -37.35
CA ASP A 520 -36.45 2.03 -36.82
C ASP A 520 -35.88 3.16 -37.69
N ARG A 521 -34.59 3.06 -38.05
CA ARG A 521 -33.93 4.06 -38.90
C ARG A 521 -34.57 4.14 -40.28
N TYR A 522 -34.81 3.01 -40.95
CA TYR A 522 -35.31 2.96 -42.33
C TYR A 522 -36.81 3.28 -42.43
N LEU A 523 -37.64 2.80 -41.50
CA LEU A 523 -39.09 3.05 -41.54
C LEU A 523 -39.46 4.48 -41.15
N HIS A 524 -38.65 5.12 -40.31
CA HIS A 524 -38.89 6.50 -39.85
C HIS A 524 -38.07 7.56 -40.61
N LEU A 525 -37.44 7.16 -41.72
CA LEU A 525 -36.81 8.07 -42.69
C LEU A 525 -37.85 8.86 -43.52
N HIS A 526 -39.06 8.33 -43.69
CA HIS A 526 -40.10 8.95 -44.51
C HIS A 526 -40.86 10.04 -43.74
N ARG A 527 -41.13 11.17 -44.39
CA ARG A 527 -41.80 12.37 -43.83
C ARG A 527 -43.20 12.15 -43.22
N ARG A 528 -43.79 10.99 -43.43
CA ARG A 528 -45.13 10.60 -42.93
C ARG A 528 -45.06 9.78 -41.65
N THR A 529 -43.93 9.12 -41.40
CA THR A 529 -43.69 8.21 -40.29
C THR A 529 -42.66 8.79 -39.30
N GLN A 530 -41.94 9.83 -39.70
CA GLN A 530 -40.90 10.49 -38.90
C GLN A 530 -41.38 10.98 -37.51
N ASP A 531 -42.65 11.36 -37.40
CA ASP A 531 -43.25 11.90 -36.17
C ASP A 531 -43.94 10.82 -35.30
N HIS A 532 -43.78 9.53 -35.63
CA HIS A 532 -44.30 8.46 -34.78
C HIS A 532 -43.70 8.50 -33.38
N GLN A 533 -44.53 8.21 -32.37
CA GLN A 533 -44.08 8.14 -30.99
C GLN A 533 -43.31 6.83 -30.77
N ARG A 534 -42.05 6.97 -30.39
CA ARG A 534 -41.09 5.87 -30.27
C ARG A 534 -40.50 5.86 -28.88
N GLN A 535 -40.42 4.68 -28.29
CA GLN A 535 -39.86 4.46 -26.97
C GLN A 535 -38.85 3.32 -27.06
N VAL A 536 -37.63 3.54 -26.59
CA VAL A 536 -36.62 2.45 -26.47
C VAL A 536 -37.07 1.52 -25.35
N PHE A 537 -36.91 0.21 -25.52
CA PHE A 537 -37.24 -0.73 -24.45
C PHE A 537 -36.37 -0.45 -23.21
N LYS A 538 -37.00 -0.33 -22.04
CA LYS A 538 -36.31 -0.17 -20.74
C LYS A 538 -35.26 -1.26 -20.48
N GLU A 539 -35.45 -2.44 -21.08
CA GLU A 539 -34.55 -3.59 -20.97
C GLU A 539 -33.16 -3.33 -21.56
N GLU A 540 -33.01 -2.42 -22.55
CA GLU A 540 -31.70 -2.00 -23.07
C GLU A 540 -31.04 -0.90 -22.23
N GLU A 541 -31.80 0.03 -21.64
CA GLU A 541 -31.30 1.04 -20.71
C GLU A 541 -30.70 0.40 -19.44
N GLU A 542 -31.12 -0.82 -19.11
CA GLU A 542 -30.58 -1.56 -17.97
C GLU A 542 -29.54 -2.65 -18.38
N SER A 543 -29.13 -2.68 -19.65
CA SER A 543 -28.12 -3.63 -20.12
C SER A 543 -26.73 -3.23 -19.64
N ILE A 544 -26.05 -4.17 -18.97
CA ILE A 544 -24.67 -4.02 -18.50
C ILE A 544 -23.79 -4.90 -19.37
N ARG A 545 -22.74 -4.32 -19.94
CA ARG A 545 -21.63 -5.10 -20.48
C ARG A 545 -20.43 -4.92 -19.58
N VAL A 546 -19.94 -6.02 -19.04
CA VAL A 546 -18.72 -6.06 -18.23
C VAL A 546 -17.69 -6.85 -19.02
N ASP A 547 -16.51 -6.28 -19.21
CA ASP A 547 -15.41 -6.93 -19.92
C ASP A 547 -14.15 -6.89 -19.04
N LEU A 548 -13.25 -7.85 -19.24
CA LEU A 548 -11.97 -7.93 -18.56
C LEU A 548 -10.88 -8.27 -19.57
N HIS A 549 -9.99 -7.31 -19.85
CA HIS A 549 -8.82 -7.51 -20.70
C HIS A 549 -7.56 -7.24 -19.89
N GLU A 550 -6.75 -8.28 -19.68
CA GLU A 550 -5.40 -8.20 -19.07
C GLU A 550 -5.29 -7.38 -17.77
N GLY A 551 -6.30 -7.51 -16.90
CA GLY A 551 -6.35 -6.82 -15.60
C GLY A 551 -7.02 -5.45 -15.60
N CYS A 552 -7.51 -5.01 -16.76
CA CYS A 552 -8.37 -3.83 -16.91
C CYS A 552 -9.84 -4.28 -16.93
N GLY A 553 -10.56 -3.94 -15.85
CA GLY A 553 -12.00 -4.17 -15.77
C GLY A 553 -12.75 -3.01 -16.41
N ARG A 554 -13.68 -3.32 -17.32
CA ARG A 554 -14.51 -2.34 -18.06
C ARG A 554 -15.97 -2.58 -17.78
N ILE A 555 -16.74 -1.51 -17.59
CA ILE A 555 -18.21 -1.52 -17.56
C ILE A 555 -18.77 -0.49 -18.53
N LYS A 556 -19.66 -0.95 -19.41
CA LYS A 556 -20.40 -0.13 -20.38
C LYS A 556 -21.88 -0.14 -20.02
N LEU A 557 -22.38 1.03 -19.62
CA LEU A 557 -23.80 1.36 -19.52
C LEU A 557 -24.21 2.27 -20.69
N PHE A 558 -25.51 2.52 -20.85
CA PHE A 558 -25.99 3.42 -21.91
C PHE A 558 -25.56 4.87 -21.69
N TRP A 559 -25.40 5.30 -20.43
CA TRP A 559 -25.04 6.68 -20.03
C TRP A 559 -23.62 6.80 -19.47
N LEU A 560 -22.95 5.69 -19.16
CA LEU A 560 -21.63 5.66 -18.51
C LEU A 560 -20.73 4.64 -19.19
N MET A 561 -19.46 4.98 -19.36
CA MET A 561 -18.37 4.01 -19.52
C MET A 561 -17.41 4.20 -18.36
N ALA A 562 -17.04 3.13 -17.67
CA ALA A 562 -16.00 3.17 -16.66
C ALA A 562 -15.00 2.04 -16.87
N LEU A 563 -13.72 2.36 -16.74
CA LEU A 563 -12.62 1.40 -16.80
C LEU A 563 -11.66 1.64 -15.65
N ALA A 564 -11.12 0.55 -15.09
CA ALA A 564 -10.11 0.61 -14.04
C ALA A 564 -9.04 -0.45 -14.27
N ASP A 565 -7.78 -0.02 -14.33
CA ASP A 565 -6.63 -0.91 -14.48
C ASP A 565 -5.97 -1.20 -13.14
N SER A 566 -5.98 -2.47 -12.77
CA SER A 566 -5.36 -2.98 -11.53
C SER A 566 -3.83 -2.86 -11.50
N ASN A 567 -3.17 -2.72 -12.66
CA ASN A 567 -1.71 -2.63 -12.74
C ASN A 567 -1.20 -1.19 -12.69
N THR A 568 -1.86 -0.24 -13.34
CA THR A 568 -1.42 1.16 -13.35
C THR A 568 -2.11 2.04 -12.31
N MET A 569 -3.15 1.54 -11.64
CA MET A 569 -4.01 2.30 -10.72
C MET A 569 -4.62 3.56 -11.38
N LYS A 570 -4.86 3.47 -12.69
CA LYS A 570 -5.54 4.50 -13.47
C LYS A 570 -6.95 4.02 -13.78
N ALA A 571 -7.90 4.94 -13.67
CA ALA A 571 -9.27 4.70 -14.06
C ALA A 571 -9.77 5.84 -14.95
N ILE A 572 -10.74 5.55 -15.80
CA ILE A 572 -11.37 6.55 -16.65
C ILE A 572 -12.88 6.37 -16.53
N VAL A 573 -13.58 7.48 -16.37
CA VAL A 573 -15.04 7.53 -16.32
C VAL A 573 -15.51 8.48 -17.40
N GLU A 574 -16.26 7.98 -18.36
CA GLU A 574 -16.86 8.76 -19.43
C GLU A 574 -18.38 8.80 -19.29
N PHE A 575 -18.93 10.00 -19.14
CA PHE A 575 -20.37 10.23 -19.14
C PHE A 575 -20.85 10.49 -20.56
N LYS A 576 -21.68 9.58 -21.09
CA LYS A 576 -22.26 9.70 -22.42
C LYS A 576 -23.42 10.70 -22.36
N GLY A 577 -23.22 11.87 -22.96
CA GLY A 577 -24.27 12.90 -23.06
C GLY A 577 -25.43 12.44 -23.96
N ARG A 578 -26.48 11.85 -23.39
CA ARG A 578 -27.77 11.65 -24.06
C ARG A 578 -28.90 12.12 -23.18
N THR A 579 -29.54 13.23 -23.56
CA THR A 579 -30.95 13.47 -23.26
C THR A 579 -31.80 12.57 -24.16
N PRO A 580 -32.66 11.70 -23.63
CA PRO A 580 -33.58 10.91 -24.45
C PRO A 580 -34.56 11.87 -25.16
N GLY A 581 -34.52 11.93 -26.50
CA GLY A 581 -35.54 12.62 -27.30
C GLY A 581 -35.09 13.73 -28.25
N GLN A 582 -33.80 14.09 -28.34
CA GLN A 582 -33.35 15.02 -29.39
C GLN A 582 -32.86 14.31 -30.66
N ARG A 583 -33.49 14.73 -31.77
CA ARG A 583 -33.34 14.30 -33.17
C ARG A 583 -31.90 14.00 -33.60
N GLN A 584 -31.67 12.85 -34.24
CA GLN A 584 -30.60 12.68 -35.24
C GLN A 584 -31.20 12.85 -36.65
N PRO A 585 -30.77 13.82 -37.46
CA PRO A 585 -31.05 13.83 -38.89
C PRO A 585 -30.26 12.72 -39.59
N ALA A 586 -30.91 12.00 -40.50
CA ALA A 586 -30.41 10.80 -41.16
C ALA A 586 -29.25 11.01 -42.17
N SER A 587 -28.71 12.22 -42.30
CA SER A 587 -27.65 12.61 -43.27
C SER A 587 -26.29 12.97 -42.64
N THR A 588 -26.12 12.82 -41.33
CA THR A 588 -24.89 13.24 -40.66
C THR A 588 -23.84 12.12 -40.69
N GLY A 589 -22.71 12.37 -41.36
CA GLY A 589 -21.54 11.47 -41.27
C GLY A 589 -20.91 11.59 -39.89
N VAL A 590 -20.38 10.49 -39.35
CA VAL A 590 -19.65 10.47 -38.07
C VAL A 590 -18.15 10.47 -38.39
N CYS A 591 -17.39 11.36 -37.75
CA CYS A 591 -15.93 11.32 -37.86
C CYS A 591 -15.39 10.00 -37.29
N ARG A 592 -14.61 9.28 -38.08
CA ARG A 592 -13.96 8.02 -37.74
C ARG A 592 -13.14 8.06 -36.45
N PHE A 593 -12.52 9.20 -36.14
CA PHE A 593 -11.57 9.33 -35.03
C PHE A 593 -12.20 9.98 -33.79
N CYS A 594 -12.82 11.16 -33.95
CA CYS A 594 -13.36 11.90 -32.81
C CYS A 594 -14.86 11.70 -32.57
N GLY A 595 -15.54 10.89 -33.37
CA GLY A 595 -16.98 10.60 -33.22
C GLY A 595 -17.92 11.79 -33.48
N SER A 596 -17.40 12.96 -33.86
CA SER A 596 -18.23 14.14 -34.10
C SER A 596 -19.10 13.96 -35.35
N THR A 597 -20.39 14.22 -35.20
CA THR A 597 -21.36 14.25 -36.30
C THR A 597 -21.45 15.65 -36.90
N SER A 598 -21.33 15.79 -38.21
CA SER A 598 -21.66 17.06 -38.90
C SER A 598 -22.57 16.82 -40.09
N ASP A 599 -23.41 17.81 -40.38
CA ASP A 599 -24.31 17.85 -41.56
C ASP A 599 -23.59 18.35 -42.82
N SER A 600 -22.26 18.51 -42.74
CA SER A 600 -21.42 18.97 -43.85
C SER A 600 -21.18 17.80 -44.81
N GLY A 601 -21.58 17.94 -46.08
CA GLY A 601 -21.45 16.91 -47.12
C GLY A 601 -20.04 16.34 -47.39
N GLN A 602 -19.00 16.83 -46.71
CA GLN A 602 -17.64 16.27 -46.74
C GLN A 602 -17.41 15.08 -45.80
N LEU A 603 -18.17 14.95 -44.69
CA LEU A 603 -18.12 13.74 -43.87
C LEU A 603 -18.69 12.52 -44.63
N ALA A 604 -19.49 12.75 -45.68
CA ALA A 604 -20.04 11.70 -46.54
C ALA A 604 -19.03 11.10 -47.54
N ILE A 605 -17.88 11.76 -47.80
CA ILE A 605 -16.89 11.30 -48.80
C ILE A 605 -15.69 10.62 -48.14
N ASN A 606 -15.19 11.15 -47.01
CA ASN A 606 -13.97 10.64 -46.36
C ASN A 606 -14.14 10.22 -44.88
N ASN A 607 -15.34 10.36 -44.28
CA ASN A 607 -15.61 10.02 -42.88
C ASN A 607 -14.65 10.64 -41.83
N VAL A 608 -13.99 11.78 -42.11
CA VAL A 608 -13.06 12.45 -41.17
C VAL A 608 -13.36 13.96 -41.11
N CYS A 609 -13.44 14.54 -39.91
CA CYS A 609 -13.73 15.96 -39.69
C CYS A 609 -12.51 16.86 -39.94
N LEU A 610 -12.71 18.18 -40.06
CA LEU A 610 -11.66 19.16 -40.33
C LEU A 610 -10.71 19.46 -39.14
N ASP A 611 -10.88 18.78 -38.01
CA ASP A 611 -10.00 18.91 -36.85
C ASP A 611 -8.58 18.47 -37.24
N GLU A 612 -7.56 19.29 -36.93
CA GLU A 612 -6.16 19.08 -37.33
C GLU A 612 -5.63 17.73 -36.83
N ALA A 613 -6.03 17.31 -35.63
CA ALA A 613 -5.66 16.01 -35.08
C ALA A 613 -6.26 14.86 -35.91
N CYS A 614 -7.53 14.96 -36.30
CA CYS A 614 -8.21 13.95 -37.10
C CYS A 614 -7.66 13.87 -38.54
N GLN A 615 -7.28 15.01 -39.12
CA GLN A 615 -6.64 15.07 -40.44
C GLN A 615 -5.24 14.44 -40.41
N SER A 616 -4.46 14.71 -39.35
CA SER A 616 -3.15 14.08 -39.14
C SER A 616 -3.27 12.56 -38.98
N HIS A 617 -4.24 12.10 -38.18
CA HIS A 617 -4.56 10.68 -38.04
C HIS A 617 -4.97 10.05 -39.37
N ALA A 618 -5.81 10.72 -40.17
CA ALA A 618 -6.22 10.23 -41.48
C ALA A 618 -5.04 10.04 -42.44
N ALA A 619 -4.06 10.95 -42.42
CA ALA A 619 -2.88 10.86 -43.28
C ALA A 619 -2.02 9.62 -43.01
N MET A 620 -2.00 9.15 -41.76
CA MET A 620 -1.25 7.98 -41.32
C MET A 620 -2.09 6.68 -41.27
N ALA A 621 -3.41 6.77 -41.39
CA ALA A 621 -4.32 5.63 -41.29
C ALA A 621 -4.30 4.75 -42.55
N CYS A 622 -4.54 3.45 -42.36
CA CYS A 622 -4.82 2.56 -43.47
C CYS A 622 -6.14 2.95 -44.18
N SER A 623 -6.12 2.95 -45.51
CA SER A 623 -7.28 3.24 -46.36
C SER A 623 -8.02 1.99 -46.85
N LYS A 624 -7.56 0.78 -46.46
CA LYS A 624 -8.17 -0.50 -46.84
C LYS A 624 -9.35 -0.84 -45.92
N SER A 625 -10.29 -1.63 -46.41
CA SER A 625 -11.37 -2.22 -45.63
C SER A 625 -11.18 -3.74 -45.52
N HIS A 626 -11.57 -4.32 -44.39
CA HIS A 626 -11.56 -5.76 -44.18
C HIS A 626 -12.70 -6.46 -44.91
N SER A 627 -12.61 -7.78 -45.06
CA SER A 627 -13.68 -8.62 -45.62
C SER A 627 -14.99 -8.54 -44.82
N CYS A 628 -14.94 -8.20 -43.53
CA CYS A 628 -16.11 -7.95 -42.69
C CYS A 628 -16.80 -6.60 -42.96
N GLY A 629 -16.29 -5.77 -43.89
CA GLY A 629 -16.88 -4.47 -44.25
C GLY A 629 -16.39 -3.30 -43.41
N HIS A 630 -15.70 -3.53 -42.29
CA HIS A 630 -15.13 -2.47 -41.45
C HIS A 630 -13.83 -1.89 -42.04
N MET A 631 -13.62 -0.59 -41.86
CA MET A 631 -12.36 0.06 -42.23
C MET A 631 -11.22 -0.42 -41.33
N CYS A 632 -10.03 -0.61 -41.91
CA CYS A 632 -8.84 -1.03 -41.16
C CYS A 632 -8.38 0.06 -40.20
N GLY A 633 -8.29 -0.26 -38.91
CA GLY A 633 -7.78 0.60 -37.84
C GLY A 633 -6.25 0.80 -37.84
N GLY A 634 -5.55 0.08 -38.71
CA GLY A 634 -4.10 0.07 -38.82
C GLY A 634 -3.47 1.35 -39.40
N VAL A 635 -2.16 1.33 -39.55
CA VAL A 635 -1.40 2.42 -40.21
C VAL A 635 -1.25 2.18 -41.70
N ARG A 636 -0.92 3.24 -42.44
CA ARG A 636 -0.72 3.20 -43.88
C ARG A 636 0.49 2.32 -44.23
N ASP A 637 0.36 1.58 -45.34
CA ASP A 637 1.42 0.75 -45.93
C ASP A 637 1.98 -0.37 -45.02
N GLU A 638 1.20 -0.86 -44.04
CA GLU A 638 1.53 -2.11 -43.35
C GLU A 638 1.51 -3.31 -44.30
N GLU A 639 2.52 -4.17 -44.19
CA GLU A 639 2.59 -5.44 -44.95
C GLU A 639 1.36 -6.31 -44.67
N THR A 640 1.02 -6.45 -43.39
CA THR A 640 -0.18 -7.11 -42.89
C THR A 640 -1.03 -6.08 -42.16
N CYS A 641 -2.24 -5.81 -42.66
CA CYS A 641 -3.16 -4.90 -41.98
C CYS A 641 -3.50 -5.41 -40.58
N LEU A 642 -3.57 -4.48 -39.62
CA LEU A 642 -4.11 -4.73 -38.28
C LEU A 642 -5.44 -5.49 -38.36
N PRO A 643 -5.65 -6.57 -37.59
CA PRO A 643 -6.94 -7.26 -37.56
C PRO A 643 -8.09 -6.31 -37.17
N CYS A 644 -9.31 -6.63 -37.60
CA CYS A 644 -10.46 -5.78 -37.33
C CYS A 644 -10.69 -5.61 -35.82
N LEU A 645 -10.70 -4.38 -35.31
CA LEU A 645 -10.85 -4.12 -33.88
C LEU A 645 -12.28 -4.31 -33.34
N HIS A 646 -13.25 -4.68 -34.19
CA HIS A 646 -14.61 -4.94 -33.75
C HIS A 646 -14.71 -6.34 -33.12
N THR A 647 -15.24 -6.42 -31.91
CA THR A 647 -15.38 -7.65 -31.10
C THR A 647 -16.12 -8.78 -31.82
N SER A 648 -17.06 -8.46 -32.71
CA SER A 648 -17.82 -9.44 -33.51
C SER A 648 -17.03 -10.09 -34.64
N CYS A 649 -15.89 -9.53 -35.03
CA CYS A 649 -15.14 -9.95 -36.22
C CYS A 649 -13.95 -10.86 -35.88
N THR A 650 -13.33 -10.70 -34.72
CA THR A 650 -12.11 -11.43 -34.34
C THR A 650 -12.13 -11.72 -32.84
N PRO A 651 -12.56 -12.93 -32.42
CA PRO A 651 -12.67 -13.29 -31.01
C PRO A 651 -11.32 -13.57 -30.34
N SER A 652 -10.21 -13.60 -31.09
CA SER A 652 -8.86 -13.93 -30.59
C SER A 652 -7.98 -12.71 -30.31
N LEU A 653 -8.50 -11.49 -30.44
CA LEU A 653 -7.75 -10.28 -30.09
C LEU A 653 -7.67 -10.11 -28.57
N LYS A 654 -6.50 -9.69 -28.10
CA LYS A 654 -6.29 -9.32 -26.69
C LYS A 654 -6.96 -8.01 -26.31
N GLN A 655 -7.15 -7.12 -27.29
CA GLN A 655 -7.72 -5.79 -27.13
C GLN A 655 -8.65 -5.49 -28.32
N ASP A 656 -9.75 -4.79 -28.06
CA ASP A 656 -10.72 -4.34 -29.06
C ASP A 656 -10.60 -2.84 -29.35
N GLY A 657 -11.44 -2.31 -30.24
CA GLY A 657 -11.40 -0.91 -30.66
C GLY A 657 -11.90 0.09 -29.62
N ASP A 658 -12.70 -0.40 -28.66
CA ASP A 658 -13.25 0.39 -27.55
C ASP A 658 -12.25 0.43 -26.37
N ASP A 659 -11.20 -0.41 -26.39
CA ASP A 659 -10.16 -0.38 -25.38
C ASP A 659 -9.31 0.88 -25.48
N MET A 660 -8.85 1.37 -24.33
CA MET A 660 -8.02 2.57 -24.26
C MET A 660 -6.57 2.24 -24.60
N CYS A 661 -5.91 3.16 -25.30
CA CYS A 661 -4.47 3.06 -25.49
C CYS A 661 -3.74 3.27 -24.14
N MET A 662 -3.10 2.23 -23.63
CA MET A 662 -2.40 2.24 -22.33
C MET A 662 -1.05 3.00 -22.34
N VAL A 663 -0.84 3.85 -23.35
CA VAL A 663 0.28 4.81 -23.40
C VAL A 663 -0.24 6.23 -23.17
N CYS A 664 -1.25 6.68 -23.94
CA CYS A 664 -1.83 8.01 -23.74
C CYS A 664 -2.87 8.05 -22.61
N PHE A 665 -3.63 6.97 -22.40
CA PHE A 665 -4.80 6.92 -21.53
C PHE A 665 -5.90 7.94 -21.91
N THR A 666 -5.78 8.63 -23.04
CA THR A 666 -6.72 9.70 -23.46
C THR A 666 -7.74 9.25 -24.48
N ASP A 667 -7.41 8.31 -25.37
CA ASP A 667 -8.29 7.95 -26.48
C ASP A 667 -8.38 6.43 -26.66
N GLU A 668 -9.54 5.97 -27.13
CA GLU A 668 -9.79 4.57 -27.52
C GLU A 668 -8.88 4.18 -28.69
N LEU A 669 -8.58 2.88 -28.84
CA LEU A 669 -7.75 2.37 -29.92
C LEU A 669 -8.35 2.65 -31.30
N SER A 670 -9.68 2.74 -31.42
CA SER A 670 -10.37 3.10 -32.66
C SER A 670 -10.22 4.58 -33.06
N ALA A 671 -9.95 5.47 -32.08
CA ALA A 671 -9.91 6.91 -32.25
C ALA A 671 -8.61 7.43 -32.92
N ALA A 672 -7.62 6.57 -33.14
CA ALA A 672 -6.40 6.90 -33.88
C ALA A 672 -5.82 5.64 -34.57
N PRO A 673 -4.95 5.80 -35.58
CA PRO A 673 -4.27 4.66 -36.20
C PRO A 673 -3.47 3.85 -35.17
N ALA A 674 -3.77 2.55 -35.09
CA ALA A 674 -3.20 1.64 -34.13
C ALA A 674 -2.29 0.60 -34.79
N ILE A 675 -1.39 0.01 -34.01
CA ILE A 675 -0.50 -1.08 -34.41
C ILE A 675 -0.57 -2.21 -33.39
N GLN A 676 -0.45 -3.45 -33.84
CA GLN A 676 -0.34 -4.61 -32.98
C GLN A 676 1.13 -5.00 -32.86
N LEU A 677 1.67 -4.95 -31.65
CA LEU A 677 3.04 -5.37 -31.35
C LEU A 677 3.17 -6.90 -31.47
N GLU A 678 4.40 -7.40 -31.60
CA GLU A 678 4.67 -8.86 -31.61
C GLU A 678 4.12 -9.60 -30.38
N CYS A 679 4.04 -8.94 -29.22
CA CYS A 679 3.45 -9.50 -28.00
C CYS A 679 1.90 -9.56 -28.02
N GLY A 680 1.27 -9.14 -29.12
CA GLY A 680 -0.16 -9.19 -29.37
C GLY A 680 -0.95 -7.97 -28.89
N HIS A 681 -0.34 -7.07 -28.12
CA HIS A 681 -0.98 -5.85 -27.60
C HIS A 681 -1.05 -4.74 -28.65
N ILE A 682 -2.08 -3.92 -28.54
CA ILE A 682 -2.44 -2.89 -29.50
C ILE A 682 -2.31 -1.52 -28.84
N PHE A 683 -1.66 -0.59 -29.55
CA PHE A 683 -1.45 0.79 -29.12
C PHE A 683 -1.59 1.72 -30.33
N HIS A 684 -1.88 3.01 -30.10
CA HIS A 684 -1.75 4.00 -31.17
C HIS A 684 -0.29 4.07 -31.64
N TYR A 685 -0.10 4.11 -32.96
CA TYR A 685 1.24 4.20 -33.56
C TYR A 685 2.00 5.45 -33.07
N HIS A 686 1.32 6.61 -33.05
CA HIS A 686 1.92 7.87 -32.61
C HIS A 686 2.35 7.82 -31.14
N CYS A 687 1.62 7.11 -30.28
CA CYS A 687 1.96 6.94 -28.88
C CYS A 687 3.25 6.14 -28.70
N CYS A 688 3.37 5.00 -29.39
CA CYS A 688 4.61 4.22 -29.40
C CYS A 688 5.78 5.02 -29.99
N GLU A 689 5.55 5.76 -31.07
CA GLU A 689 6.57 6.62 -31.68
C GLU A 689 7.08 7.68 -30.68
N MET A 690 6.16 8.38 -29.99
CA MET A 690 6.53 9.41 -29.02
C MET A 690 7.28 8.83 -27.82
N GLN A 691 6.85 7.68 -27.31
CA GLN A 691 7.51 6.97 -26.22
C GLN A 691 8.96 6.58 -26.59
N LEU A 692 9.18 6.06 -27.80
CA LEU A 692 10.52 5.70 -28.28
C LEU A 692 11.40 6.94 -28.57
N LYS A 693 10.80 8.05 -29.01
CA LYS A 693 11.51 9.33 -29.22
C LYS A 693 11.93 10.00 -27.91
N LYS A 694 11.10 9.95 -26.86
CA LYS A 694 11.39 10.55 -25.55
C LYS A 694 12.48 9.79 -24.79
N GLN A 695 12.68 8.50 -25.09
CA GLN A 695 13.68 7.64 -24.47
C GLN A 695 13.50 7.52 -22.95
N TRP A 696 14.56 7.63 -22.17
CA TRP A 696 14.55 7.49 -20.71
C TRP A 696 14.44 8.83 -19.99
N ALA A 697 13.89 8.79 -18.78
CA ALA A 697 13.85 9.95 -17.88
C ALA A 697 15.15 10.05 -17.07
N GLY A 698 15.65 11.27 -16.88
CA GLY A 698 16.86 11.54 -16.11
C GLY A 698 18.18 11.30 -16.85
N PRO A 699 19.33 11.53 -16.18
CA PRO A 699 20.65 11.45 -16.81
C PRO A 699 21.12 10.00 -17.05
N ARG A 700 20.65 9.05 -16.22
CA ARG A 700 21.01 7.63 -16.30
C ARG A 700 20.25 6.96 -17.44
N ILE A 701 20.98 6.26 -18.31
CA ILE A 701 20.39 5.43 -19.37
C ILE A 701 19.62 4.27 -18.73
N THR A 702 18.31 4.23 -19.00
CA THR A 702 17.44 3.09 -18.65
C THR A 702 16.65 2.66 -19.88
N PHE A 703 16.23 1.39 -19.92
CA PHE A 703 15.54 0.81 -21.07
C PHE A 703 14.09 0.42 -20.76
N GLY A 704 13.47 1.04 -19.74
CA GLY A 704 12.08 0.76 -19.40
C GLY A 704 11.08 1.19 -20.48
N PHE A 705 11.39 2.28 -21.19
CA PHE A 705 10.52 2.88 -22.22
C PHE A 705 10.36 2.03 -23.49
N MET A 706 11.24 1.05 -23.73
CA MET A 706 11.13 0.11 -24.87
C MET A 706 10.31 -1.15 -24.51
N LEU A 707 9.74 -1.22 -23.31
CA LEU A 707 8.88 -2.31 -22.88
C LEU A 707 7.41 -1.95 -23.09
N CYS A 708 6.62 -2.95 -23.47
CA CYS A 708 5.16 -2.86 -23.58
C CYS A 708 4.56 -2.43 -22.23
N SER A 709 3.72 -1.40 -22.23
CA SER A 709 3.09 -0.87 -21.00
C SER A 709 2.27 -1.92 -20.26
N ILE A 710 1.76 -2.93 -20.96
CA ILE A 710 0.91 -4.01 -20.43
C ILE A 710 1.77 -5.19 -19.96
N CYS A 711 2.35 -5.98 -20.89
CA CYS A 711 3.05 -7.22 -20.54
C CYS A 711 4.56 -7.10 -20.24
N LYS A 712 5.14 -5.91 -20.37
CA LYS A 712 6.58 -5.64 -20.20
C LYS A 712 7.52 -6.39 -21.16
N THR A 713 7.01 -6.99 -22.24
CA THR A 713 7.83 -7.52 -23.34
C THR A 713 8.35 -6.39 -24.22
N GLU A 714 9.52 -6.52 -24.85
CA GLU A 714 10.10 -5.51 -25.74
C GLU A 714 9.13 -5.12 -26.88
N ILE A 715 9.04 -3.83 -27.16
CA ILE A 715 8.22 -3.27 -28.24
C ILE A 715 8.90 -3.61 -29.58
N LYS A 716 8.23 -4.40 -30.41
CA LYS A 716 8.68 -4.76 -31.77
C LYS A 716 7.54 -4.59 -32.76
N HIS A 717 7.82 -3.85 -33.83
CA HIS A 717 6.94 -3.63 -34.97
C HIS A 717 7.73 -3.07 -36.16
N SER A 718 7.42 -3.52 -37.38
CA SER A 718 8.13 -3.10 -38.61
C SER A 718 8.10 -1.58 -38.82
N SER A 719 6.94 -0.94 -38.62
CA SER A 719 6.78 0.52 -38.73
C SER A 719 7.59 1.32 -37.70
N LEU A 720 8.06 0.70 -36.62
CA LEU A 720 8.88 1.34 -35.57
C LEU A 720 10.38 1.05 -35.71
N ALA A 721 10.80 0.21 -36.67
CA ALA A 721 12.18 -0.27 -36.83
C ALA A 721 13.21 0.88 -36.92
N LYS A 722 12.85 2.01 -37.53
CA LYS A 722 13.73 3.18 -37.65
C LYS A 722 14.19 3.76 -36.30
N TYR A 723 13.36 3.62 -35.26
CA TYR A 723 13.69 4.06 -33.90
C TYR A 723 14.33 2.93 -33.10
N LEU A 724 13.78 1.72 -33.21
CA LEU A 724 14.26 0.55 -32.48
C LEU A 724 15.72 0.22 -32.79
N ASN A 725 16.13 0.26 -34.06
CA ASN A 725 17.51 -0.07 -34.45
C ASN A 725 18.57 0.77 -33.71
N LYS A 726 18.31 2.07 -33.50
CA LYS A 726 19.25 2.94 -32.77
C LYS A 726 19.27 2.63 -31.27
N ILE A 727 18.12 2.29 -30.71
CA ILE A 727 17.97 1.96 -29.28
C ILE A 727 18.60 0.59 -28.99
N GLU A 728 18.40 -0.39 -29.87
CA GLU A 728 18.97 -1.73 -29.77
C GLU A 728 20.50 -1.70 -29.86
N ASP A 729 21.07 -0.87 -30.74
CA ASP A 729 22.52 -0.67 -30.81
C ASP A 729 23.06 -0.08 -29.48
N LEU A 730 22.41 0.97 -28.96
CA LEU A 730 22.77 1.54 -27.67
C LEU A 730 22.65 0.52 -26.52
N MET A 731 21.57 -0.26 -26.49
CA MET A 731 21.35 -1.31 -25.48
C MET A 731 22.44 -2.38 -25.56
N SER A 732 22.81 -2.79 -26.77
CA SER A 732 23.88 -3.76 -27.01
C SER A 732 25.25 -3.22 -26.56
N GLN A 733 25.53 -1.94 -26.83
CA GLN A 733 26.74 -1.27 -26.35
C GLN A 733 26.80 -1.22 -24.82
N VAL A 734 25.71 -0.81 -24.15
CA VAL A 734 25.66 -0.74 -22.68
C VAL A 734 25.75 -2.12 -22.05
N LYS A 735 25.00 -3.12 -22.55
CA LYS A 735 25.06 -4.52 -22.10
C LYS A 735 26.49 -5.07 -22.18
N ARG A 736 27.16 -4.87 -23.32
CA ARG A 736 28.54 -5.33 -23.52
C ARG A 736 29.51 -4.68 -22.54
N LYS A 737 29.44 -3.36 -22.34
CA LYS A 737 30.31 -2.65 -21.40
C LYS A 737 30.04 -3.07 -19.95
N ALA A 738 28.77 -3.24 -19.57
CA ALA A 738 28.37 -3.65 -18.23
C ALA A 738 28.83 -5.07 -17.90
N LEU A 739 28.67 -6.01 -18.83
CA LEU A 739 29.17 -7.39 -18.68
C LEU A 739 30.70 -7.43 -18.59
N GLN A 740 31.39 -6.72 -19.50
CA GLN A 740 32.85 -6.64 -19.45
C GLN A 740 33.33 -6.07 -18.12
N ARG A 741 32.65 -5.06 -17.57
CA ARG A 741 33.00 -4.54 -16.24
C ARG A 741 32.77 -5.57 -15.13
N LEU A 742 31.66 -6.28 -15.17
CA LEU A 742 31.32 -7.33 -14.21
C LEU A 742 32.36 -8.47 -14.19
N GLU A 743 32.82 -8.88 -15.37
CA GLU A 743 33.85 -9.91 -15.53
C GLU A 743 35.20 -9.47 -14.95
N TYR A 744 35.62 -8.24 -15.23
CA TYR A 744 36.89 -7.69 -14.71
C TYR A 744 36.85 -7.42 -13.20
N GLU A 745 35.67 -7.26 -12.60
CA GLU A 745 35.49 -7.18 -11.15
C GLU A 745 35.38 -8.57 -10.48
N GLY A 746 35.39 -9.66 -11.26
CA GLY A 746 35.26 -11.03 -10.73
C GLY A 746 33.87 -11.33 -10.16
N LEU A 747 32.85 -10.54 -10.50
CA LEU A 747 31.49 -10.65 -9.95
C LEU A 747 30.54 -11.49 -10.80
N ASN A 748 31.04 -12.14 -11.85
CA ASN A 748 30.22 -12.93 -12.77
C ASN A 748 29.63 -14.21 -12.14
N GLU A 749 30.24 -14.70 -11.04
CA GLU A 749 29.82 -15.90 -10.30
C GLU A 749 29.30 -15.59 -8.90
N CYS A 750 28.91 -14.35 -8.62
CA CYS A 750 28.46 -13.95 -7.29
C CYS A 750 27.15 -14.66 -6.88
N GLU A 751 26.89 -14.73 -5.57
CA GLU A 751 25.70 -15.40 -5.02
C GLU A 751 24.39 -14.90 -5.63
N SER A 752 24.30 -13.60 -5.98
CA SER A 752 23.10 -13.03 -6.62
C SER A 752 22.78 -13.61 -8.01
N ILE A 753 23.78 -14.19 -8.70
CA ILE A 753 23.64 -14.81 -10.03
C ILE A 753 23.55 -16.34 -9.92
N THR A 754 24.24 -16.94 -8.94
CA THR A 754 24.33 -18.40 -8.78
C THR A 754 23.24 -18.98 -7.86
N ALA A 755 22.67 -18.19 -6.95
CA ALA A 755 21.64 -18.66 -6.02
C ALA A 755 20.33 -19.00 -6.74
N VAL A 756 19.91 -20.26 -6.60
CA VAL A 756 18.68 -20.78 -7.18
C VAL A 756 17.47 -20.05 -6.57
N GLY A 757 16.67 -19.40 -7.42
CA GLY A 757 15.50 -18.61 -7.01
C GLY A 757 15.79 -17.13 -6.72
N GLY A 758 17.05 -16.68 -6.84
CA GLY A 758 17.41 -15.26 -6.76
C GLY A 758 16.92 -14.45 -7.96
N ARG A 759 16.73 -13.12 -7.77
CA ARG A 759 16.21 -12.19 -8.80
C ARG A 759 17.00 -12.25 -10.12
N PHE A 760 18.30 -12.48 -10.06
CA PHE A 760 19.20 -12.51 -11.22
C PHE A 760 19.80 -13.91 -11.46
N TYR A 761 19.14 -14.97 -10.99
CA TYR A 761 19.58 -16.34 -11.22
C TYR A 761 19.82 -16.61 -12.71
N GLN A 762 21.04 -17.04 -13.06
CA GLN A 762 21.49 -17.25 -14.44
C GLN A 762 21.35 -16.02 -15.36
N ASN A 763 21.30 -14.80 -14.81
CA ASN A 763 21.16 -13.56 -15.57
C ASN A 763 22.21 -12.51 -15.19
N PRO A 764 23.49 -12.71 -15.58
CA PRO A 764 24.58 -11.76 -15.28
C PRO A 764 24.37 -10.40 -15.93
N THR A 765 23.73 -10.34 -17.11
CA THR A 765 23.44 -9.07 -17.80
C THR A 765 22.45 -8.22 -17.01
N GLY A 766 21.38 -8.84 -16.49
CA GLY A 766 20.40 -8.15 -15.65
C GLY A 766 21.03 -7.62 -14.37
N PHE A 767 21.90 -8.40 -13.73
CA PHE A 767 22.66 -7.98 -12.55
C PHE A 767 23.58 -6.79 -12.86
N ALA A 768 24.36 -6.85 -13.94
CA ALA A 768 25.28 -5.78 -14.34
C ALA A 768 24.55 -4.46 -14.65
N LEU A 769 23.43 -4.51 -15.38
CA LEU A 769 22.61 -3.32 -15.69
C LEU A 769 21.93 -2.73 -14.45
N ASN A 770 21.64 -3.57 -13.45
CA ASN A 770 21.08 -3.12 -12.18
C ASN A 770 22.15 -2.47 -11.28
N LYS A 771 23.36 -3.03 -11.25
CA LYS A 771 24.48 -2.55 -10.43
C LYS A 771 25.18 -1.31 -10.98
N TYR A 772 25.35 -1.20 -12.29
CA TYR A 772 26.14 -0.12 -12.91
C TYR A 772 25.29 0.98 -13.55
N ALA A 773 25.71 2.23 -13.38
CA ALA A 773 25.09 3.40 -14.00
C ALA A 773 25.87 3.81 -15.26
N TYR A 774 25.14 3.94 -16.38
CA TYR A 774 25.66 4.41 -17.65
C TYR A 774 24.97 5.72 -18.07
N TYR A 775 25.74 6.58 -18.72
CA TYR A 775 25.32 7.92 -19.13
C TYR A 775 25.67 8.15 -20.59
N MET A 776 24.90 9.00 -21.29
CA MET A 776 25.13 9.34 -22.68
C MET A 776 26.06 10.55 -22.77
N CYS A 777 27.24 10.41 -23.39
CA CYS A 777 28.14 11.55 -23.57
C CYS A 777 27.61 12.53 -24.63
N TYR A 778 27.46 13.80 -24.29
CA TYR A 778 26.96 14.84 -25.18
C TYR A 778 27.86 15.08 -26.42
N LYS A 779 29.18 14.94 -26.27
CA LYS A 779 30.13 15.23 -27.36
C LYS A 779 30.23 14.11 -28.39
N CYS A 780 30.29 12.85 -27.95
CA CYS A 780 30.54 11.72 -28.85
C CYS A 780 29.36 10.76 -29.00
N ASN A 781 28.25 10.96 -28.27
CA ASN A 781 27.06 10.11 -28.27
C ASN A 781 27.36 8.63 -27.96
N LYS A 782 28.41 8.36 -27.17
CA LYS A 782 28.74 7.02 -26.67
C LYS A 782 28.37 6.90 -25.19
N ALA A 783 27.86 5.73 -24.81
CA ALA A 783 27.60 5.42 -23.41
C ALA A 783 28.91 5.29 -22.62
N TYR A 784 29.01 5.91 -21.46
CA TYR A 784 30.14 5.79 -20.54
C TYR A 784 29.68 5.45 -19.12
N TYR A 785 30.59 4.84 -18.36
CA TYR A 785 30.33 4.42 -16.98
C TYR A 785 30.42 5.61 -16.02
N GLY A 786 29.46 5.72 -15.11
CA GLY A 786 29.42 6.79 -14.10
C GLY A 786 29.33 6.29 -12.65
N GLY A 787 29.71 5.04 -12.39
CA GLY A 787 29.71 4.46 -11.04
C GLY A 787 28.63 3.41 -10.82
N GLU A 788 28.56 2.93 -9.58
CA GLU A 788 27.50 2.00 -9.14
C GLU A 788 26.21 2.75 -8.82
N VAL A 789 25.08 2.08 -9.06
CA VAL A 789 23.74 2.56 -8.75
C VAL A 789 23.55 2.51 -7.24
N ARG A 790 23.17 3.64 -6.64
CA ARG A 790 22.75 3.71 -5.24
C ARG A 790 21.25 3.96 -5.22
N CYS A 791 20.51 3.09 -4.53
CA CYS A 791 19.04 3.00 -4.59
C CYS A 791 18.28 4.29 -4.20
N ASP A 792 18.94 5.29 -3.61
CA ASP A 792 18.30 6.52 -3.11
C ASP A 792 18.09 7.63 -4.16
N ALA A 793 18.57 7.46 -5.41
CA ALA A 793 18.63 8.56 -6.38
C ALA A 793 17.52 8.59 -7.45
N GLU A 794 16.53 7.69 -7.41
CA GLU A 794 15.59 7.50 -8.53
C GLU A 794 14.21 8.16 -8.35
N ALA A 795 13.93 8.83 -7.23
CA ALA A 795 12.64 9.45 -6.98
C ALA A 795 12.71 10.98 -7.05
N GLY A 796 12.30 11.57 -8.19
CA GLY A 796 11.55 12.83 -8.13
C GLY A 796 12.08 14.07 -8.83
N VAL A 797 13.02 13.99 -9.79
CA VAL A 797 13.43 15.19 -10.54
C VAL A 797 13.39 14.95 -12.05
N GLU A 798 12.21 15.11 -12.64
CA GLU A 798 12.08 15.30 -14.08
C GLU A 798 12.78 16.62 -14.49
N ASP A 799 13.62 16.56 -15.52
CA ASP A 799 14.16 17.69 -16.31
C ASP A 799 15.13 18.72 -15.67
N LEU A 800 15.65 18.55 -14.45
CA LEU A 800 16.63 19.52 -13.85
C LEU A 800 18.12 19.16 -14.05
N PHE A 801 18.51 18.53 -15.16
CA PHE A 801 19.94 18.37 -15.48
C PHE A 801 20.24 18.88 -16.89
N ASP A 802 21.43 19.46 -17.10
CA ASP A 802 21.88 19.88 -18.43
C ASP A 802 22.60 18.71 -19.11
N PRO A 803 22.08 18.15 -20.23
CA PRO A 803 22.75 17.08 -20.96
C PRO A 803 24.16 17.44 -21.42
N LYS A 804 24.48 18.74 -21.59
CA LYS A 804 25.81 19.22 -22.01
C LYS A 804 26.91 18.92 -20.99
N GLU A 805 26.54 18.74 -19.73
CA GLU A 805 27.48 18.46 -18.64
C GLU A 805 27.83 16.97 -18.54
N LEU A 806 27.09 16.08 -19.22
CA LEU A 806 27.39 14.65 -19.30
C LEU A 806 28.47 14.40 -20.36
N ILE A 807 29.73 14.37 -19.94
CA ILE A 807 30.88 14.18 -20.81
C ILE A 807 31.72 13.01 -20.28
N CYS A 808 32.03 12.05 -21.15
CA CYS A 808 32.88 10.92 -20.78
C CYS A 808 34.34 11.35 -20.59
N GLY A 809 35.11 10.58 -19.83
CA GLY A 809 36.52 10.90 -19.53
C GLY A 809 37.39 11.13 -20.78
N ALA A 810 37.12 10.44 -21.89
CA ALA A 810 37.83 10.65 -23.16
C ALA A 810 37.57 12.04 -23.77
N CYS A 811 36.38 12.60 -23.55
CA CYS A 811 35.94 13.88 -24.10
C CYS A 811 36.17 15.07 -23.14
N SER A 812 36.58 14.79 -21.91
CA SER A 812 36.91 15.72 -20.83
C SER A 812 38.35 15.56 -20.32
N ASP A 813 39.26 15.07 -21.16
CA ASP A 813 40.64 14.72 -20.79
C ASP A 813 41.52 15.95 -20.51
N VAL A 814 41.31 16.58 -19.35
CA VAL A 814 42.06 17.75 -18.88
C VAL A 814 43.47 17.41 -18.38
N ALA A 815 43.70 16.16 -17.96
CA ALA A 815 44.97 15.71 -17.39
C ALA A 815 45.88 14.98 -18.38
N CYS A 816 45.49 14.89 -19.67
CA CYS A 816 46.21 14.13 -20.71
C CYS A 816 46.53 12.70 -20.23
N ALA A 817 45.49 11.97 -19.83
CA ALA A 817 45.63 10.66 -19.21
C ALA A 817 46.35 9.66 -20.12
N GLN A 818 47.15 8.77 -19.54
CA GLN A 818 47.79 7.70 -20.30
C GLN A 818 46.75 6.79 -20.94
N ILE A 819 46.85 6.62 -22.25
CA ILE A 819 45.95 5.79 -23.04
C ILE A 819 46.22 4.32 -22.71
N CYS A 820 45.16 3.57 -22.42
CA CYS A 820 45.29 2.15 -22.12
C CYS A 820 45.72 1.38 -23.39
N PRO A 821 46.76 0.53 -23.34
CA PRO A 821 47.20 -0.23 -24.50
C PRO A 821 46.17 -1.25 -24.98
N LYS A 822 45.30 -1.75 -24.08
CA LYS A 822 44.25 -2.73 -24.41
C LYS A 822 42.93 -2.07 -24.85
N HIS A 823 42.56 -0.97 -24.22
CA HIS A 823 41.21 -0.41 -24.33
C HIS A 823 41.17 1.05 -24.78
N GLY A 824 42.30 1.62 -25.20
CA GLY A 824 42.38 3.01 -25.62
C GLY A 824 41.86 3.96 -24.52
N THR A 825 40.90 4.81 -24.90
CA THR A 825 40.20 5.75 -24.01
C THR A 825 38.76 5.32 -23.70
N ASP A 826 38.32 4.13 -24.14
CA ASP A 826 36.92 3.70 -24.07
C ASP A 826 36.39 3.52 -22.63
N PHE A 827 37.29 3.22 -21.69
CA PHE A 827 37.02 3.07 -20.25
C PHE A 827 37.82 4.06 -19.42
N LEU A 828 38.21 5.21 -20.00
CA LEU A 828 38.89 6.27 -19.26
C LEU A 828 37.91 6.91 -18.28
N GLU A 829 38.23 6.82 -16.99
CA GLU A 829 37.45 7.37 -15.89
C GLU A 829 38.22 8.49 -15.19
N TYR A 830 37.47 9.46 -14.65
CA TYR A 830 38.00 10.52 -13.79
C TYR A 830 37.43 10.40 -12.39
N LYS A 831 38.23 10.82 -11.41
CA LYS A 831 37.80 10.97 -10.01
C LYS A 831 37.00 12.26 -9.87
N CYS A 832 35.96 12.25 -9.03
CA CYS A 832 35.35 13.47 -8.56
C CYS A 832 36.40 14.34 -7.85
N ARG A 833 36.52 15.60 -8.25
CA ARG A 833 37.49 16.54 -7.66
C ARG A 833 37.34 16.62 -6.13
N TYR A 834 36.11 16.49 -5.63
CA TYR A 834 35.75 16.75 -4.24
C TYR A 834 35.51 15.51 -3.37
N CYS A 835 35.59 14.29 -3.91
CA CYS A 835 35.47 13.07 -3.12
C CYS A 835 36.10 11.83 -3.80
N CYS A 836 36.18 10.71 -3.08
CA CYS A 836 36.65 9.42 -3.61
C CYS A 836 35.50 8.67 -4.30
N SER A 837 34.94 9.24 -5.36
CA SER A 837 33.94 8.59 -6.23
C SER A 837 34.28 8.82 -7.69
N VAL A 838 33.82 7.94 -8.58
CA VAL A 838 33.91 8.14 -10.03
C VAL A 838 33.06 9.34 -10.44
N ALA A 839 33.59 10.16 -11.35
CA ALA A 839 32.87 11.32 -11.86
C ALA A 839 31.81 10.94 -12.90
N VAL A 840 30.72 11.69 -12.88
CA VAL A 840 29.59 11.58 -13.82
C VAL A 840 29.51 12.84 -14.69
N TYR A 841 29.64 14.01 -14.07
CA TYR A 841 29.49 15.31 -14.71
C TYR A 841 30.84 15.99 -14.93
N PHE A 842 30.93 16.76 -16.01
CA PHE A 842 32.05 17.66 -16.29
C PHE A 842 31.50 19.08 -16.52
N CYS A 843 31.66 19.92 -15.51
CA CYS A 843 31.10 21.27 -15.50
C CYS A 843 32.20 22.31 -15.68
N PHE A 844 31.81 23.50 -16.13
CA PHE A 844 32.68 24.68 -16.28
C PHE A 844 33.92 24.45 -17.17
N GLY A 845 33.89 23.41 -18.02
CA GLY A 845 35.00 23.03 -18.89
C GLY A 845 36.28 22.61 -18.15
N THR A 846 36.23 22.40 -16.83
CA THR A 846 37.43 22.20 -16.01
C THR A 846 37.28 21.20 -14.87
N THR A 847 36.05 20.91 -14.41
CA THR A 847 35.85 20.25 -13.12
C THR A 847 34.96 19.01 -13.22
N HIS A 848 35.45 17.89 -12.71
CA HIS A 848 34.72 16.62 -12.65
C HIS A 848 33.97 16.44 -11.31
N PHE A 849 32.67 16.10 -11.39
CA PHE A 849 31.80 15.87 -10.23
C PHE A 849 31.14 14.48 -10.29
N CYS A 850 31.03 13.80 -9.15
CA CYS A 850 30.02 12.75 -8.98
C CYS A 850 28.64 13.39 -8.75
N GLN A 851 27.56 12.65 -8.97
CA GLN A 851 26.19 13.18 -8.88
C GLN A 851 25.90 13.88 -7.53
N PRO A 852 26.19 13.30 -6.34
CA PRO A 852 25.88 13.98 -5.09
C PRO A 852 26.71 15.24 -4.81
N CYS A 853 27.93 15.34 -5.37
CA CYS A 853 28.72 16.56 -5.29
C CYS A 853 28.31 17.60 -6.35
N HIS A 854 27.74 17.16 -7.48
CA HIS A 854 27.13 18.02 -8.49
C HIS A 854 25.86 18.67 -7.94
N ASP A 855 24.99 17.90 -7.28
CA ASP A 855 23.75 18.44 -6.67
C ASP A 855 24.02 19.54 -5.63
N ASP A 856 25.19 19.53 -4.99
CA ASP A 856 25.62 20.49 -3.96
C ASP A 856 26.87 21.29 -4.40
N PHE A 857 27.02 21.50 -5.72
CA PHE A 857 28.24 22.10 -6.27
C PHE A 857 28.50 23.52 -5.74
N GLN A 858 27.45 24.32 -5.51
CA GLN A 858 27.59 25.70 -5.04
C GLN A 858 28.32 25.78 -3.69
N ARG A 859 27.95 24.91 -2.74
CA ARG A 859 28.59 24.86 -1.43
C ARG A 859 29.98 24.27 -1.51
N ILE A 860 30.14 23.16 -2.23
CA ILE A 860 31.39 22.39 -2.23
C ILE A 860 32.51 23.15 -2.96
N THR A 861 32.19 23.85 -4.05
CA THR A 861 33.16 24.68 -4.79
C THR A 861 33.58 25.93 -4.01
N ALA A 862 32.76 26.39 -3.06
CA ALA A 862 33.07 27.54 -2.20
C ALA A 862 33.98 27.18 -1.00
N LEU A 863 34.16 25.90 -0.69
CA LEU A 863 35.07 25.46 0.38
C LEU A 863 36.52 25.72 0.00
N GLN A 864 37.32 26.20 0.97
CA GLN A 864 38.76 26.27 0.79
C GLN A 864 39.37 24.87 0.71
N LYS A 865 40.44 24.69 -0.07
CA LYS A 865 41.11 23.40 -0.25
C LYS A 865 41.51 22.73 1.08
N SER A 866 41.91 23.51 2.09
CA SER A 866 42.28 23.02 3.42
C SER A 866 41.10 22.45 4.22
N ALA A 867 39.87 22.85 3.90
CA ALA A 867 38.65 22.39 4.56
C ALA A 867 38.01 21.18 3.87
N LEU A 868 38.59 20.70 2.76
CA LEU A 868 38.11 19.50 2.09
C LEU A 868 38.56 18.25 2.85
N PRO A 869 37.74 17.18 2.89
CA PRO A 869 38.09 15.93 3.56
C PRO A 869 39.32 15.28 2.90
N HIS A 870 40.18 14.67 3.72
CA HIS A 870 41.28 13.86 3.24
C HIS A 870 40.80 12.47 2.82
N CYS A 871 41.61 11.75 2.04
CA CYS A 871 41.31 10.35 1.74
C CYS A 871 41.26 9.52 3.05
N PRO A 872 40.22 8.71 3.29
CA PRO A 872 39.07 8.44 2.42
C PRO A 872 37.99 9.54 2.47
N ALA A 873 37.74 10.20 1.34
CA ALA A 873 36.80 11.30 1.22
C ALA A 873 35.45 10.82 0.71
N GLY A 874 34.40 11.04 1.50
CA GLY A 874 33.00 10.80 1.15
C GLY A 874 32.41 11.92 0.31
N GLN A 875 31.20 11.68 -0.19
CA GLN A 875 30.45 12.64 -1.00
C GLN A 875 30.01 13.85 -0.16
N LYS A 876 29.65 14.97 -0.81
CA LYS A 876 29.20 16.21 -0.13
C LYS A 876 30.17 16.72 0.97
N ALA A 877 31.47 16.57 0.74
CA ALA A 877 32.55 16.95 1.65
C ALA A 877 32.52 16.23 3.02
N GLN A 878 32.06 14.98 3.06
CA GLN A 878 32.06 14.14 4.25
C GLN A 878 33.41 13.42 4.43
N GLN A 879 33.94 13.37 5.66
CA GLN A 879 35.11 12.54 5.99
C GLN A 879 34.65 11.11 6.30
N LEU A 880 35.22 10.09 5.63
CA LEU A 880 34.94 8.69 5.95
C LEU A 880 35.93 8.17 6.98
N GLU A 881 35.50 7.13 7.71
CA GLU A 881 36.33 6.39 8.66
C GLU A 881 37.22 5.36 7.93
N GLY A 882 38.39 5.07 8.51
CA GLY A 882 39.35 4.12 7.94
C GLY A 882 40.49 4.77 7.15
N LYS A 883 41.36 3.92 6.59
CA LYS A 883 42.56 4.34 5.83
C LYS A 883 42.52 3.98 4.35
N GLU A 884 41.58 3.14 3.95
CA GLU A 884 41.49 2.62 2.59
C GLU A 884 40.63 3.52 1.70
N CYS A 885 41.14 3.87 0.52
CA CYS A 885 40.41 4.69 -0.44
C CYS A 885 39.26 3.88 -1.07
N PRO A 886 38.02 4.41 -1.15
CA PRO A 886 36.91 3.76 -1.85
C PRO A 886 37.15 3.45 -3.34
N LEU A 887 38.17 4.07 -3.95
CA LEU A 887 38.57 3.82 -5.34
C LEU A 887 39.77 2.88 -5.46
N HIS A 888 40.29 2.37 -4.32
CA HIS A 888 41.45 1.49 -4.20
C HIS A 888 42.66 1.95 -5.02
N VAL A 889 42.91 3.27 -5.05
CA VAL A 889 44.01 3.87 -5.81
C VAL A 889 44.61 5.04 -5.02
N GLU A 890 45.92 5.21 -5.14
CA GLU A 890 46.60 6.42 -4.66
C GLU A 890 46.30 7.58 -5.62
N HIS A 891 45.86 8.71 -5.06
CA HIS A 891 45.45 9.88 -5.83
C HIS A 891 45.87 11.16 -5.08
N PRO A 892 45.99 12.30 -5.80
CA PRO A 892 46.29 13.59 -5.17
C PRO A 892 45.22 14.01 -4.14
N PRO A 893 45.53 15.00 -3.28
CA PRO A 893 44.58 15.51 -2.30
C PRO A 893 43.24 15.94 -2.90
N THR A 894 42.17 15.82 -2.11
CA THR A 894 40.83 16.29 -2.50
C THR A 894 40.87 17.77 -2.88
N GLY A 895 40.25 18.13 -4.01
CA GLY A 895 40.30 19.47 -4.61
C GLY A 895 41.12 19.53 -5.90
N GLU A 896 41.67 18.40 -6.37
CA GLU A 896 42.48 18.30 -7.59
C GLU A 896 41.91 17.28 -8.58
N GLU A 897 42.04 17.58 -9.86
CA GLU A 897 41.60 16.71 -10.95
C GLU A 897 42.53 15.50 -11.06
N PHE A 898 41.95 14.32 -11.23
CA PHE A 898 42.72 13.08 -11.33
C PHE A 898 42.08 12.10 -12.29
N ALA A 899 42.82 11.75 -13.34
CA ALA A 899 42.48 10.67 -14.23
C ALA A 899 42.76 9.33 -13.55
N LEU A 900 41.73 8.50 -13.42
CA LEU A 900 41.85 7.16 -12.84
C LEU A 900 42.44 6.15 -13.84
N GLY A 901 42.54 6.52 -15.12
CA GLY A 901 42.95 5.63 -16.19
C GLY A 901 41.81 4.69 -16.60
N CYS A 902 42.17 3.49 -17.06
CA CYS A 902 41.21 2.50 -17.55
C CYS A 902 40.52 1.79 -16.38
N GLY A 903 39.22 2.05 -16.20
CA GLY A 903 38.44 1.54 -15.07
C GLY A 903 38.37 0.01 -14.98
N VAL A 904 38.36 -0.70 -16.12
CA VAL A 904 38.37 -2.17 -16.14
C VAL A 904 39.74 -2.75 -15.81
N CYS A 905 40.82 -2.19 -16.34
CA CYS A 905 42.17 -2.70 -16.07
C CYS A 905 42.60 -2.42 -14.62
N ARG A 906 42.17 -1.29 -14.03
CA ARG A 906 42.47 -0.96 -12.64
C ARG A 906 42.05 -2.08 -11.69
N ASN A 907 40.85 -2.62 -11.89
CA ASN A 907 40.30 -3.67 -11.02
C ASN A 907 40.97 -5.04 -11.25
N ALA A 908 41.53 -5.28 -12.43
CA ALA A 908 42.30 -6.49 -12.72
C ALA A 908 43.72 -6.49 -12.12
N HIS A 909 44.27 -5.32 -11.75
CA HIS A 909 45.57 -5.21 -11.09
C HIS A 909 45.49 -5.29 -9.56
N THR A 910 44.27 -5.25 -9.00
CA THR A 910 44.00 -5.41 -7.56
C THR A 910 43.78 -6.87 -7.13
N PHE A 911 43.86 -7.84 -8.06
CA PHE A 911 43.80 -9.28 -7.80
C PHE A 911 45.10 -9.99 -8.15
#